data_AF-A0AAV9ZMC7-F1
#
_entry.id   AF-A0AAV9ZMC7-F1
#
_cell.length_a   1.000
_cell.length_b   1.000
_cell.length_c   1.000
_cell.angle_alpha   90.00
_cell.angle_beta   90.00
_cell.angle_gamma   90.00
#
_symmetry.space_group_name_H-M   'P 1'
#
loop_
_entity.id
_entity.type
_entity.pdbx_description
1 polymer ?
#
loop_
_entity_poly.entity_id
_entity_poly.type
_entity_poly.pdbx_seq_one_letter_code
_entity_poly.pdbx_strand_id
1 'polypeptide(L)'
;MEPLLAYRKATLWLLAVYLPTLVIPWVLICVLDFHPLNAPSYDNQQGRIQYMGVLAIYAVLSLIRVLNTISAVLVVPVVGGILAHAAVVFSQRRKVGQRLNLLQLLTLADRGWGSILIMWSARSRGASSSFLWVAALMTIISTIQQPIQSGFVNYEPLIVMSCADLPQDGRCLRRFPTIAAYDAEPGLINYLPHNTITSHVAGEIVALSDLDEIANLWVDNPYANVQYNIDAFTTQPNRGFFFWFSRDGSHARDRYFASALPNGTTTGVLRQHAMRMNSSAHCEPIARDRFPFSSCSGAHPVQTAYSNRFINISVCAPGEAGVTPWKPIRDRQDISEELYIDVQISRELNTFAMRNFTTKCTAGSSMGYFELGNYKNDFAYGPLIDKWPSPENLAADFNDYLTTSHYGVRPTVQDVAKDKDLLITRSMADPFGTRSFNISGPLMTAASALFGNYSFLNIADPVNNLTSNQLFALMCKNGGIPFALPIQLVNGQDFSSYCSDYQIGYITRSKVVADSTIASALGTWFFNRFNATENAEYILDMTMFMANRAALNKAVTLSQGFNQRPIYTSPGTVLYKPTKSLAGTIIVSLLIGMQLVGLGWLVVYIYSVPTWTRSLDALAVARIGGEVPEGELPPLGPVTKEDERRLKRVDGLIGVKDAGVLSEDLELTDVEGAGARAGRGSETSVALIGKETLGEVEVELVLGGRGVVTRRLL
;
A
#
# COMPACT_ATOMS: atom_id res chain seq x y z
N MET A 1 46.90 8.64 50.13
CA MET A 1 47.58 9.37 49.04
C MET A 1 46.98 8.90 47.73
N GLU A 2 46.32 9.79 46.98
CA GLU A 2 46.01 9.48 45.57
C GLU A 2 47.34 9.50 44.78
N PRO A 3 47.55 8.59 43.81
CA PRO A 3 48.76 8.59 43.01
C PRO A 3 48.86 9.91 42.21
N LEU A 4 50.07 10.48 42.13
CA LEU A 4 50.39 11.72 41.40
C LEU A 4 49.95 11.68 39.92
N LEU A 5 49.87 10.48 39.34
CA LEU A 5 49.54 10.22 37.94
C LEU A 5 48.62 8.99 37.83
N ALA A 6 47.45 9.10 37.17
CA ALA A 6 46.51 7.99 37.02
C ALA A 6 45.79 7.95 35.66
N TYR A 7 45.40 6.73 35.23
CA TYR A 7 44.51 6.52 34.09
C TYR A 7 43.04 6.69 34.48
N ARG A 8 42.26 7.36 33.63
CA ARG A 8 40.90 7.80 33.96
C ARG A 8 39.82 6.83 33.45
N LYS A 9 39.45 5.84 34.27
CA LYS A 9 38.37 4.87 33.99
C LYS A 9 37.00 5.51 33.72
N ALA A 10 36.73 6.70 34.26
CA ALA A 10 35.46 7.40 34.07
C ALA A 10 35.17 7.77 32.60
N THR A 11 36.20 8.03 31.79
CA THR A 11 36.05 8.36 30.36
C THR A 11 35.45 7.18 29.58
N LEU A 12 35.88 5.96 29.89
CA LEU A 12 35.33 4.74 29.27
C LEU A 12 33.86 4.54 29.65
N TRP A 13 33.49 4.78 30.90
CA TRP A 13 32.09 4.69 31.34
C TRP A 13 31.19 5.72 30.65
N LEU A 14 31.65 6.97 30.52
CA LEU A 14 30.92 8.03 29.80
C LEU A 14 30.68 7.64 28.33
N LEU A 15 31.70 7.11 27.67
CA LEU A 15 31.58 6.63 26.29
C LEU A 15 30.64 5.41 26.19
N ALA A 16 30.78 4.44 27.09
CA ALA A 16 29.97 3.22 27.11
C ALA A 16 28.47 3.49 27.28
N VAL A 17 28.09 4.54 28.03
CA VAL A 17 26.69 4.97 28.17
C VAL A 17 26.21 5.74 26.94
N TYR A 18 27.07 6.57 26.35
CA TYR A 18 26.67 7.43 25.24
C TYR A 18 26.55 6.68 23.90
N LEU A 19 27.47 5.76 23.60
CA LEU A 19 27.50 5.04 22.32
C LEU A 19 26.19 4.31 21.97
N PRO A 20 25.57 3.53 22.88
CA PRO A 20 24.29 2.88 22.61
C PRO A 20 23.18 3.87 22.25
N THR A 21 23.12 5.03 22.93
CA THR A 21 22.10 6.05 22.68
C THR A 21 22.24 6.71 21.31
N LEU A 22 23.44 6.66 20.71
CA LEU A 22 23.73 7.22 19.40
C LEU A 22 23.43 6.21 18.27
N VAL A 23 23.89 4.97 18.43
CA VAL A 23 23.91 3.97 17.36
C VAL A 23 22.58 3.22 17.26
N ILE A 24 22.00 2.81 18.39
CA ILE A 24 20.78 1.98 18.40
C ILE A 24 19.61 2.64 17.67
N PRO A 25 19.29 3.93 17.90
CA PRO A 25 18.16 4.57 17.23
C PRO A 25 18.33 4.63 15.71
N TRP A 26 19.54 4.93 15.24
CA TRP A 26 19.83 5.02 13.81
C TRP A 26 19.73 3.66 13.11
N VAL A 27 20.27 2.61 13.73
CA VAL A 27 20.16 1.25 13.20
C VAL A 27 18.70 0.79 13.15
N LEU A 28 17.91 1.06 14.19
CA LEU A 28 16.49 0.70 14.22
C LEU A 28 15.67 1.45 13.15
N ILE A 29 15.94 2.75 12.93
CA ILE A 29 15.34 3.51 11.82
C ILE A 29 15.73 2.89 10.48
N CYS A 30 16.99 2.49 10.31
CA CYS A 30 17.45 1.87 9.08
C CYS A 30 16.74 0.55 8.80
N VAL A 31 16.52 -0.28 9.82
CA VAL A 31 15.81 -1.56 9.72
C VAL A 31 14.31 -1.36 9.44
N LEU A 32 13.65 -0.49 10.20
CA LEU A 32 12.20 -0.21 10.08
C LEU A 32 11.80 0.47 8.76
N ASP A 33 12.75 1.05 8.03
CA ASP A 33 12.47 1.55 6.68
C ASP A 33 12.30 0.41 5.65
N PHE A 34 12.84 -0.78 5.91
CA PHE A 34 12.71 -1.92 5.00
C PHE A 34 11.65 -2.91 5.44
N HIS A 35 11.65 -3.28 6.72
CA HIS A 35 10.73 -4.29 7.22
C HIS A 35 10.44 -4.11 8.72
N PRO A 36 9.27 -4.58 9.21
CA PRO A 36 9.03 -4.63 10.65
C PRO A 36 9.94 -5.67 11.30
N LEU A 37 10.25 -5.52 12.59
CA LEU A 37 11.18 -6.43 13.30
C LEU A 37 10.78 -7.91 13.27
N ASN A 38 9.48 -8.19 13.17
CA ASN A 38 8.92 -9.54 13.23
C ASN A 38 8.39 -10.06 11.89
N ALA A 39 8.64 -9.36 10.77
CA ALA A 39 8.21 -9.81 9.44
C ALA A 39 9.21 -9.40 8.35
N PRO A 40 9.28 -10.15 7.23
CA PRO A 40 10.25 -9.87 6.16
C PRO A 40 9.93 -8.61 5.35
N SER A 41 8.67 -8.17 5.35
CA SER A 41 8.16 -7.03 4.60
C SER A 41 6.94 -6.45 5.30
N TYR A 42 6.64 -5.18 5.00
CA TYR A 42 5.36 -4.57 5.35
C TYR A 42 4.22 -5.12 4.49
N ASP A 43 4.53 -5.57 3.27
CA ASP A 43 3.59 -6.20 2.36
C ASP A 43 3.42 -7.67 2.72
N ASN A 44 2.29 -8.02 3.33
CA ASN A 44 2.02 -9.38 3.74
C ASN A 44 0.52 -9.70 3.75
N GLN A 45 0.07 -10.36 2.69
CA GLN A 45 -1.32 -10.81 2.52
C GLN A 45 -1.63 -12.11 3.30
N GLN A 46 -0.68 -12.62 4.09
CA GLN A 46 -0.90 -13.75 5.01
C GLN A 46 -1.13 -13.32 6.46
N GLY A 47 -1.12 -12.02 6.75
CA GLY A 47 -1.47 -11.49 8.08
C GLY A 47 -0.51 -11.95 9.18
N ARG A 48 0.77 -12.25 8.85
CA ARG A 48 1.75 -12.72 9.85
C ARG A 48 2.08 -11.66 10.89
N ILE A 49 1.75 -10.39 10.64
CA ILE A 49 1.88 -9.32 11.62
C ILE A 49 0.80 -9.53 12.69
N GLN A 50 1.21 -10.13 13.79
CA GLN A 50 0.37 -10.30 14.97
C GLN A 50 0.10 -8.94 15.64
N TYR A 51 -1.00 -8.86 16.39
CA TYR A 51 -1.33 -7.67 17.19
C TYR A 51 -0.19 -7.25 18.14
N MET A 52 0.47 -8.22 18.78
CA MET A 52 1.64 -7.94 19.62
C MET A 52 2.83 -7.40 18.82
N GLY A 53 2.98 -7.82 17.56
CA GLY A 53 3.98 -7.27 16.64
C GLY A 53 3.72 -5.81 16.31
N VAL A 54 2.47 -5.43 16.08
CA VAL A 54 2.06 -4.03 15.89
C VAL A 54 2.42 -3.19 17.12
N LEU A 55 2.06 -3.65 18.32
CA LEU A 55 2.42 -2.97 19.58
C LEU A 55 3.93 -2.87 19.78
N ALA A 56 4.69 -3.91 19.42
CA ALA A 56 6.14 -3.89 19.49
C ALA A 56 6.75 -2.81 18.56
N ILE A 57 6.21 -2.62 17.35
CA ILE A 57 6.64 -1.55 16.45
C ILE A 57 6.41 -0.18 17.11
N TYR A 58 5.22 0.05 17.69
CA TYR A 58 4.93 1.29 18.41
C TYR A 58 5.85 1.53 19.61
N ALA A 59 6.15 0.47 20.37
CA ALA A 59 7.10 0.53 21.48
C ALA A 59 8.52 0.88 21.01
N VAL A 60 8.96 0.31 19.88
CA VAL A 60 10.28 0.58 19.29
C VAL A 60 10.37 2.00 18.73
N LEU A 61 9.33 2.49 18.07
CA LEU A 61 9.26 3.89 17.64
C LEU A 61 9.32 4.86 18.82
N SER A 62 8.67 4.50 19.93
CA SER A 62 8.74 5.27 21.18
C SER A 62 10.16 5.22 21.78
N LEU A 63 10.79 4.05 21.80
CA LEU A 63 12.17 3.87 22.25
C LEU A 63 13.16 4.72 21.42
N ILE A 64 13.03 4.73 20.10
CA ILE A 64 13.86 5.56 19.20
C ILE A 64 13.75 7.04 19.59
N ARG A 65 12.53 7.55 19.80
CA ARG A 65 12.31 8.95 20.20
C ARG A 65 12.95 9.27 21.56
N VAL A 66 12.80 8.36 22.53
CA VAL A 66 13.39 8.52 23.88
C VAL A 66 14.92 8.53 23.79
N LEU A 67 15.51 7.57 23.09
CA LEU A 67 16.97 7.47 22.95
C LEU A 67 17.57 8.66 22.19
N ASN A 68 16.93 9.14 21.11
CA ASN A 68 17.38 10.35 20.42
C ASN A 68 17.33 11.58 21.34
N THR A 69 16.28 11.71 22.16
CA THR A 69 16.15 12.80 23.15
C THR A 69 17.25 12.71 24.21
N ILE A 70 17.50 11.52 24.76
CA ILE A 70 18.59 11.28 25.72
C ILE A 70 19.94 11.61 25.07
N SER A 71 20.18 11.16 23.83
CA SER A 71 21.41 11.44 23.10
C SER A 71 21.62 12.94 22.94
N ALA A 72 20.60 13.70 22.51
CA ALA A 72 20.66 15.14 22.36
C ALA A 72 21.05 15.87 23.66
N VAL A 73 20.54 15.40 24.81
CA VAL A 73 20.87 15.97 26.13
C VAL A 73 22.27 15.55 26.59
N LEU A 74 22.67 14.30 26.37
CA LEU A 74 23.96 13.76 26.82
C LEU A 74 25.15 14.24 25.99
N VAL A 75 24.95 14.63 24.72
CA VAL A 75 26.01 15.13 23.83
C VAL A 75 26.87 16.18 24.53
N VAL A 76 26.26 17.22 25.10
CA VAL A 76 26.99 18.36 25.69
C VAL A 76 27.84 17.95 26.90
N PRO A 77 27.29 17.33 27.96
CA PRO A 77 28.08 16.95 29.13
C PRO A 77 29.08 15.83 28.83
N VAL A 78 28.74 14.85 27.99
CA VAL A 78 29.63 13.71 27.70
C VAL A 78 30.78 14.12 26.80
N VAL A 79 30.49 14.71 25.64
CA VAL A 79 31.55 15.15 24.70
C VAL A 79 32.39 16.25 25.34
N GLY A 80 31.76 17.20 26.04
CA GLY A 80 32.47 18.23 26.80
C GLY A 80 33.37 17.67 27.90
N GLY A 81 32.93 16.62 28.62
CA GLY A 81 33.73 15.93 29.63
C GLY A 81 34.92 15.17 29.05
N ILE A 82 34.72 14.43 27.95
CA ILE A 82 35.80 13.72 27.24
C ILE A 82 36.83 14.74 26.71
N LEU A 83 36.38 15.85 26.11
CA LEU A 83 37.25 16.92 25.65
C LEU A 83 38.02 17.58 26.80
N ALA A 84 37.38 17.80 27.95
CA ALA A 84 38.06 18.33 29.13
C ALA A 84 39.14 17.38 29.67
N HIS A 85 38.90 16.06 29.65
CA HIS A 85 39.92 15.07 30.00
C HIS A 85 41.07 15.06 28.99
N ALA A 86 40.78 15.17 27.69
CA ALA A 86 41.79 15.26 26.64
C ALA A 86 42.60 16.57 26.69
N ALA A 87 42.00 17.68 27.12
CA ALA A 87 42.66 18.97 27.28
C ALA A 87 43.80 18.89 28.32
N VAL A 88 43.63 18.12 29.40
CA VAL A 88 44.68 17.87 30.40
C VAL A 88 45.88 17.15 29.78
N VAL A 89 45.64 16.14 28.92
CA VAL A 89 46.73 15.44 28.23
C VAL A 89 47.43 16.34 27.21
N PHE A 90 46.69 17.27 26.60
CA PHE A 90 47.25 18.26 25.68
C PHE A 90 48.08 19.35 26.39
N SER A 91 47.76 19.69 27.65
CA SER A 91 48.54 20.64 28.44
C SER A 91 49.80 20.05 29.07
N GLN A 92 49.98 18.72 29.03
CA GLN A 92 51.21 18.07 29.48
C GLN A 92 52.30 18.10 28.39
N ARG A 93 53.57 18.28 28.78
CA ARG A 93 54.72 18.22 27.88
C ARG A 93 54.99 16.76 27.49
N ARG A 94 54.70 16.42 26.23
CA ARG A 94 54.88 15.07 25.67
C ARG A 94 56.04 14.95 24.68
N LYS A 95 56.47 16.08 24.12
CA LYS A 95 57.60 16.17 23.20
C LYS A 95 58.39 17.44 23.53
N VAL A 96 59.71 17.37 23.37
CA VAL A 96 60.62 18.49 23.66
C VAL A 96 60.27 19.75 22.84
N GLY A 97 59.75 19.59 21.62
CA GLY A 97 59.33 20.69 20.74
C GLY A 97 57.86 21.14 20.84
N GLN A 98 57.07 20.61 21.78
CA GLN A 98 55.69 21.05 21.98
C GLN A 98 55.64 22.48 22.53
N ARG A 99 54.67 23.29 22.10
CA ARG A 99 54.47 24.66 22.60
C ARG A 99 52.99 24.88 22.89
N LEU A 100 52.70 25.42 24.06
CA LEU A 100 51.36 25.87 24.46
C LEU A 100 51.56 27.12 25.32
N ASN A 101 50.90 28.22 25.00
CA ASN A 101 51.02 29.44 25.81
C ASN A 101 50.04 29.41 26.99
N LEU A 102 50.35 30.12 28.08
CA LEU A 102 49.45 30.21 29.24
C LEU A 102 48.07 30.76 28.86
N LEU A 103 48.00 31.74 27.96
CA LEU A 103 46.72 32.23 27.41
C LEU A 103 45.92 31.12 26.71
N GLN A 104 46.58 30.26 25.91
CA GLN A 104 45.91 29.14 25.24
C GLN A 104 45.45 28.08 26.27
N LEU A 105 46.23 27.82 27.31
CA LEU A 105 45.86 26.91 28.39
C LEU A 105 44.61 27.38 29.13
N LEU A 106 44.53 28.68 29.46
CA LEU A 106 43.36 29.27 30.10
C LEU A 106 42.11 29.17 29.22
N THR A 107 42.23 29.41 27.91
CA THR A 107 41.08 29.21 26.99
C THR A 107 40.62 27.75 26.89
N LEU A 108 41.52 26.78 27.11
CA LEU A 108 41.15 25.37 27.20
C LEU A 108 40.50 25.03 28.55
N ALA A 109 40.92 25.67 29.64
CA ALA A 109 40.29 25.53 30.95
C ALA A 109 38.85 26.08 30.95
N ASP A 110 38.62 27.23 30.29
CA ASP A 110 37.30 27.84 30.10
C ASP A 110 36.37 27.05 29.16
N ARG A 111 36.82 25.90 28.64
CA ARG A 111 36.11 25.08 27.65
C ARG A 111 35.69 25.91 26.43
N GLY A 112 36.61 26.73 25.91
CA GLY A 112 36.35 27.67 24.82
C GLY A 112 35.80 27.04 23.53
N TRP A 113 35.87 25.72 23.37
CA TRP A 113 35.22 24.98 22.27
C TRP A 113 33.69 24.95 22.32
N GLY A 114 33.08 25.23 23.48
CA GLY A 114 31.62 25.27 23.67
C GLY A 114 30.98 26.63 23.38
N SER A 115 31.76 27.69 23.15
CA SER A 115 31.24 29.04 22.93
C SER A 115 31.79 29.66 21.65
N ILE A 116 30.88 29.99 20.72
CA ILE A 116 31.24 30.57 19.43
C ILE A 116 31.93 31.94 19.56
N LEU A 117 31.53 32.73 20.58
CA LEU A 117 32.09 34.04 20.89
C LEU A 117 33.54 33.90 21.38
N ILE A 118 33.83 32.89 22.20
CA ILE A 118 35.17 32.60 22.69
C ILE A 118 36.06 32.11 21.55
N MET A 119 35.56 31.28 20.64
CA MET A 119 36.34 30.85 19.47
C MET A 119 36.71 32.01 18.53
N TRP A 120 35.75 32.88 18.24
CA TRP A 120 35.96 34.02 17.35
C TRP A 120 36.95 35.03 17.95
N SER A 121 36.82 35.30 19.26
CA SER A 121 37.76 36.12 20.00
C SER A 121 39.12 35.45 20.20
N ALA A 122 39.19 34.13 20.35
CA ALA A 122 40.45 33.39 20.47
C ALA A 122 41.29 33.46 19.19
N ARG A 123 40.64 33.52 18.02
CA ARG A 123 41.31 33.75 16.72
C ARG A 123 41.92 35.14 16.63
N SER A 124 41.18 36.18 17.01
CA SER A 124 41.67 37.56 16.94
C SER A 124 42.69 37.90 18.03
N ARG A 125 42.59 37.26 19.20
CA ARG A 125 43.48 37.46 20.35
C ARG A 125 44.67 36.51 20.37
N GLY A 126 44.85 35.63 19.39
CA GLY A 126 45.98 34.70 19.32
C GLY A 126 46.00 33.65 20.46
N ALA A 127 44.82 33.31 20.98
CA ALA A 127 44.62 32.28 22.00
C ALA A 127 44.15 30.94 21.39
N SER A 128 44.06 30.83 20.06
CA SER A 128 43.67 29.58 19.40
C SER A 128 44.77 28.53 19.44
N SER A 129 44.41 27.27 19.69
CA SER A 129 45.28 26.10 19.54
C SER A 129 44.69 25.10 18.54
N SER A 130 45.50 24.18 18.01
CA SER A 130 45.01 23.12 17.10
C SER A 130 43.98 22.22 17.77
N PHE A 131 44.19 21.90 19.06
CA PHE A 131 43.24 21.12 19.85
C PHE A 131 41.90 21.85 20.04
N LEU A 132 41.91 23.17 20.27
CA LEU A 132 40.68 23.96 20.41
C LEU A 132 39.78 23.84 19.17
N TRP A 133 40.35 23.88 17.96
CA TRP A 133 39.59 23.74 16.71
C TRP A 133 39.07 22.32 16.49
N VAL A 134 39.85 21.29 16.84
CA VAL A 134 39.39 19.88 16.77
C VAL A 134 38.24 19.64 17.77
N ALA A 135 38.37 20.14 19.00
CA ALA A 135 37.36 20.07 20.04
C ALA A 135 36.06 20.80 19.64
N ALA A 136 36.19 21.97 19.03
CA ALA A 136 35.07 22.73 18.48
C ALA A 136 34.36 22.00 17.35
N LEU A 137 35.10 21.52 16.35
CA LEU A 137 34.53 20.76 15.24
C LEU A 137 33.78 19.53 15.75
N MET A 138 34.37 18.81 16.71
CA MET A 138 33.75 17.64 17.31
C MET A 138 32.46 17.98 18.07
N THR A 139 32.44 19.11 18.78
CA THR A 139 31.25 19.60 19.48
C THR A 139 30.14 19.97 18.48
N ILE A 140 30.49 20.67 17.39
CA ILE A 140 29.56 21.05 16.32
C ILE A 140 28.95 19.82 15.64
N ILE A 141 29.77 18.85 15.24
CA ILE A 141 29.29 17.60 14.63
C ILE A 141 28.32 16.89 15.57
N SER A 142 28.70 16.78 16.85
CA SER A 142 27.89 16.07 17.85
C SER A 142 26.56 16.78 18.14
N THR A 143 26.52 18.11 18.15
CA THR A 143 25.29 18.87 18.46
C THR A 143 24.35 19.01 17.26
N ILE A 144 24.88 19.17 16.05
CA ILE A 144 24.09 19.34 14.82
C ILE A 144 23.49 18.00 14.36
N GLN A 145 24.08 16.87 14.74
CA GLN A 145 23.65 15.56 14.24
C GLN A 145 22.17 15.25 14.51
N GLN A 146 21.68 15.50 15.73
CA GLN A 146 20.28 15.17 16.09
C GLN A 146 19.25 16.01 15.30
N PRO A 147 19.41 17.34 15.16
CA PRO A 147 18.60 18.14 14.24
C PRO A 147 18.64 17.67 12.78
N ILE A 148 19.83 17.32 12.27
CA ILE A 148 19.97 16.82 10.90
C ILE A 148 19.21 15.50 10.73
N GLN A 149 19.34 14.59 11.70
CA GLN A 149 18.64 13.30 11.68
C GLN A 149 17.12 13.49 11.70
N SER A 150 16.58 14.42 12.51
CA SER A 150 15.13 14.68 12.53
C SER A 150 14.63 15.32 11.24
N GLY A 151 15.47 16.09 10.54
CA GLY A 151 15.11 16.70 9.26
C GLY A 151 15.07 15.72 8.08
N PHE A 152 15.80 14.60 8.15
CA PHE A 152 15.88 13.62 7.06
C PHE A 152 14.97 12.40 7.23
N VAL A 153 14.39 12.19 8.41
CA VAL A 153 13.51 11.05 8.71
C VAL A 153 12.06 11.53 8.75
N ASN A 154 11.28 11.08 7.79
CA ASN A 154 9.83 11.29 7.75
C ASN A 154 9.11 10.05 8.31
N TYR A 155 7.90 10.24 8.84
CA TYR A 155 7.06 9.14 9.31
C TYR A 155 5.78 9.11 8.47
N GLU A 156 5.74 8.21 7.51
CA GLU A 156 4.61 8.07 6.60
C GLU A 156 3.62 7.03 7.14
N PRO A 157 2.30 7.33 7.14
CA PRO A 157 1.29 6.34 7.48
C PRO A 157 1.20 5.31 6.36
N LEU A 158 1.41 4.05 6.70
CA LEU A 158 1.25 2.89 5.83
C LEU A 158 0.15 2.00 6.40
N ILE A 159 -0.82 1.63 5.57
CA ILE A 159 -1.85 0.69 5.99
C ILE A 159 -1.36 -0.72 5.68
N VAL A 160 -1.27 -1.57 6.70
CA VAL A 160 -0.87 -2.96 6.54
C VAL A 160 -1.97 -3.91 6.95
N MET A 161 -1.94 -5.10 6.35
CA MET A 161 -2.79 -6.20 6.79
C MET A 161 -2.18 -6.89 8.01
N SER A 162 -2.99 -7.03 9.05
CA SER A 162 -2.66 -7.74 10.28
C SER A 162 -3.43 -9.05 10.38
N CYS A 163 -3.09 -9.87 11.37
CA CYS A 163 -3.88 -11.06 11.72
C CYS A 163 -5.37 -10.75 12.01
N ALA A 164 -5.70 -9.52 12.43
CA ALA A 164 -7.07 -9.12 12.77
C ALA A 164 -7.92 -8.80 11.53
N ASP A 165 -7.26 -8.68 10.37
CA ASP A 165 -7.92 -8.43 9.09
C ASP A 165 -8.24 -9.76 8.37
N LEU A 166 -7.62 -10.87 8.80
CA LEU A 166 -7.88 -12.19 8.23
C LEU A 166 -9.27 -12.68 8.65
N PRO A 167 -10.12 -13.11 7.69
CA PRO A 167 -11.48 -13.55 8.01
C PRO A 167 -11.55 -14.81 8.87
N GLN A 168 -10.47 -15.60 8.89
CA GLN A 168 -10.46 -16.96 9.42
C GLN A 168 -9.32 -17.22 10.40
N ASP A 169 -8.48 -16.23 10.75
CA ASP A 169 -7.41 -16.42 11.72
C ASP A 169 -7.84 -15.98 13.13
N GLY A 170 -8.39 -16.93 13.88
CA GLY A 170 -8.79 -16.75 15.29
C GLY A 170 -7.63 -16.43 16.25
N ARG A 171 -6.38 -16.33 15.75
CA ARG A 171 -5.22 -15.90 16.54
C ARG A 171 -5.34 -14.46 17.05
N CYS A 172 -6.21 -13.63 16.46
CA CYS A 172 -6.40 -12.25 16.89
C CYS A 172 -7.82 -11.99 17.43
N LEU A 173 -7.92 -11.97 18.76
CA LEU A 173 -9.14 -12.05 19.57
C LEU A 173 -10.13 -10.85 19.48
N ARG A 174 -9.97 -9.87 18.56
CA ARG A 174 -10.67 -8.57 18.73
C ARG A 174 -11.20 -7.85 17.50
N ARG A 175 -10.84 -8.24 16.27
CA ARG A 175 -11.43 -7.65 15.06
C ARG A 175 -11.60 -8.75 14.03
N PHE A 176 -12.78 -8.82 13.44
CA PHE A 176 -13.06 -9.68 12.30
C PHE A 176 -13.36 -8.75 11.13
N PRO A 177 -12.87 -9.06 9.92
CA PRO A 177 -13.28 -8.33 8.74
C PRO A 177 -14.79 -8.49 8.53
N THR A 178 -15.41 -7.46 7.99
CA THR A 178 -16.84 -7.45 7.72
C THR A 178 -17.12 -8.08 6.37
N ILE A 179 -18.20 -8.85 6.25
CA ILE A 179 -18.66 -9.35 4.95
C ILE A 179 -19.25 -8.16 4.18
N ALA A 180 -18.64 -7.80 3.07
CA ALA A 180 -19.10 -6.74 2.18
C ALA A 180 -20.26 -7.24 1.30
N ALA A 181 -20.14 -8.44 0.74
CA ALA A 181 -21.13 -9.05 -0.13
C ALA A 181 -20.89 -10.56 -0.25
N TYR A 182 -21.76 -11.25 -0.99
CA TYR A 182 -21.59 -12.64 -1.37
C TYR A 182 -21.46 -12.75 -2.87
N ASP A 183 -20.57 -13.62 -3.31
CA ASP A 183 -20.28 -13.89 -4.71
C ASP A 183 -20.78 -15.29 -5.12
N ALA A 184 -21.09 -15.42 -6.40
CA ALA A 184 -21.52 -16.68 -7.01
C ALA A 184 -20.32 -17.60 -7.27
N GLU A 185 -20.56 -18.91 -7.24
CA GLU A 185 -19.56 -19.93 -7.54
C GLU A 185 -19.97 -20.77 -8.76
N PRO A 186 -19.03 -21.24 -9.61
CA PRO A 186 -19.34 -21.88 -10.88
C PRO A 186 -20.20 -23.14 -10.70
N GLY A 187 -20.00 -23.87 -9.61
CA GLY A 187 -20.82 -25.03 -9.26
C GLY A 187 -22.28 -24.67 -9.06
N LEU A 188 -22.60 -23.51 -8.48
CA LEU A 188 -23.98 -23.05 -8.25
C LEU A 188 -24.67 -22.63 -9.55
N ILE A 189 -23.96 -21.95 -10.45
CA ILE A 189 -24.49 -21.49 -11.74
C ILE A 189 -25.06 -22.68 -12.51
N ASN A 190 -24.38 -23.83 -12.47
CA ASN A 190 -24.76 -25.02 -13.23
C ASN A 190 -26.07 -25.69 -12.77
N TYR A 191 -26.56 -25.39 -11.58
CA TYR A 191 -27.79 -25.96 -11.03
C TYR A 191 -28.94 -24.96 -10.95
N LEU A 192 -28.73 -23.73 -11.43
CA LEU A 192 -29.77 -22.71 -11.41
C LEU A 192 -31.00 -23.15 -12.23
N PRO A 193 -32.22 -23.06 -11.68
CA PRO A 193 -33.43 -23.44 -12.39
C PRO A 193 -33.75 -22.43 -13.51
N HIS A 194 -33.93 -22.93 -14.73
CA HIS A 194 -34.20 -22.13 -15.93
C HIS A 194 -35.39 -21.18 -15.78
N ASN A 195 -36.49 -21.69 -15.23
CA ASN A 195 -37.74 -20.95 -15.08
C ASN A 195 -37.63 -19.73 -14.16
N THR A 196 -36.90 -19.84 -13.06
CA THR A 196 -36.70 -18.73 -12.11
C THR A 196 -35.91 -17.60 -12.75
N ILE A 197 -34.88 -17.93 -13.54
CA ILE A 197 -34.06 -16.92 -14.20
C ILE A 197 -34.84 -16.27 -15.34
N THR A 198 -35.40 -17.07 -16.25
CA THR A 198 -36.12 -16.55 -17.42
C THR A 198 -37.34 -15.72 -17.06
N SER A 199 -38.16 -16.16 -16.09
CA SER A 199 -39.30 -15.37 -15.63
C SER A 199 -38.88 -14.08 -14.93
N HIS A 200 -37.77 -14.09 -14.18
CA HIS A 200 -37.23 -12.88 -13.57
C HIS A 200 -36.76 -11.88 -14.62
N VAL A 201 -35.98 -12.35 -15.61
CA VAL A 201 -35.50 -11.50 -16.72
C VAL A 201 -36.68 -10.94 -17.51
N ALA A 202 -37.67 -11.77 -17.86
CA ALA A 202 -38.86 -11.34 -18.58
C ALA A 202 -39.66 -10.28 -17.82
N GLY A 203 -39.80 -10.39 -16.50
CA GLY A 203 -40.44 -9.35 -15.68
C GLY A 203 -39.60 -8.08 -15.57
N GLU A 204 -38.29 -8.21 -15.42
CA GLU A 204 -37.37 -7.09 -15.23
C GLU A 204 -37.27 -6.21 -16.49
N ILE A 205 -37.13 -6.80 -17.69
CA ILE A 205 -37.05 -6.04 -18.95
C ILE A 205 -38.32 -5.27 -19.30
N VAL A 206 -39.46 -5.64 -18.69
CA VAL A 206 -40.73 -4.93 -18.83
C VAL A 206 -40.82 -3.76 -17.86
N ALA A 207 -40.36 -3.95 -16.61
CA ALA A 207 -40.43 -2.93 -15.56
C ALA A 207 -39.30 -1.89 -15.64
N LEU A 208 -38.25 -2.17 -16.41
CA LEU A 208 -37.04 -1.37 -16.44
C LEU A 208 -37.26 0.02 -17.05
N SER A 209 -36.94 1.04 -16.28
CA SER A 209 -36.95 2.46 -16.64
C SER A 209 -35.54 2.97 -16.94
N ASP A 210 -35.44 4.09 -17.64
CA ASP A 210 -34.19 4.81 -17.92
C ASP A 210 -33.59 5.48 -16.67
N LEU A 211 -34.40 5.74 -15.66
CA LEU A 211 -33.99 6.27 -14.36
C LEU A 211 -33.57 5.18 -13.36
N ASP A 212 -33.72 3.90 -13.69
CA ASP A 212 -33.40 2.83 -12.76
C ASP A 212 -31.88 2.68 -12.58
N GLU A 213 -31.45 2.73 -11.32
CA GLU A 213 -30.06 2.48 -10.93
C GLU A 213 -29.81 0.97 -10.81
N ILE A 214 -28.89 0.44 -11.62
CA ILE A 214 -28.49 -0.97 -11.52
C ILE A 214 -27.18 -1.08 -10.76
N ALA A 215 -27.26 -1.46 -9.49
CA ALA A 215 -26.09 -1.63 -8.63
C ALA A 215 -25.08 -2.66 -9.18
N ASN A 216 -25.53 -3.70 -9.88
CA ASN A 216 -24.67 -4.79 -10.38
C ASN A 216 -23.98 -4.49 -11.73
N LEU A 217 -24.14 -3.26 -12.27
CA LEU A 217 -23.54 -2.84 -13.52
C LEU A 217 -22.13 -2.31 -13.29
N TRP A 218 -21.14 -2.95 -13.90
CA TRP A 218 -19.73 -2.52 -13.87
C TRP A 218 -19.26 -2.15 -15.28
N VAL A 219 -18.22 -1.32 -15.38
CA VAL A 219 -17.71 -0.77 -16.65
C VAL A 219 -16.23 -1.13 -16.81
N ASP A 220 -15.74 -1.63 -17.95
CA ASP A 220 -14.31 -1.96 -18.10
C ASP A 220 -13.41 -0.71 -18.26
N ASN A 221 -13.96 0.45 -18.62
CA ASN A 221 -13.21 1.72 -18.74
C ASN A 221 -13.98 2.93 -18.17
N PRO A 222 -13.89 3.21 -16.87
CA PRO A 222 -14.62 4.31 -16.26
C PRO A 222 -14.05 5.69 -16.61
N TYR A 223 -12.84 5.77 -17.17
CA TYR A 223 -12.14 7.03 -17.49
C TYR A 223 -12.02 7.31 -19.00
N ALA A 224 -12.70 6.55 -19.87
CA ALA A 224 -12.68 6.77 -21.31
C ALA A 224 -13.10 8.19 -21.73
N ASN A 225 -13.76 8.93 -20.84
CA ASN A 225 -14.32 10.25 -21.11
C ASN A 225 -13.82 11.34 -20.14
N VAL A 226 -12.48 11.53 -20.06
CA VAL A 226 -11.89 12.74 -19.45
C VAL A 226 -12.35 14.03 -20.16
N GLN A 227 -12.85 13.94 -21.41
CA GLN A 227 -13.35 15.07 -22.18
C GLN A 227 -14.66 15.68 -21.62
N TYR A 228 -15.47 14.92 -20.86
CA TYR A 228 -16.82 15.34 -20.47
C TYR A 228 -17.12 15.36 -18.96
N ASN A 229 -16.11 15.23 -18.08
CA ASN A 229 -16.32 15.17 -16.62
C ASN A 229 -17.36 14.10 -16.21
N ILE A 230 -17.38 12.97 -16.92
CA ILE A 230 -18.26 11.84 -16.58
C ILE A 230 -17.54 11.00 -15.55
N ASP A 231 -17.66 11.36 -14.27
CA ASP A 231 -17.27 10.47 -13.19
C ASP A 231 -18.33 9.35 -13.12
N ALA A 232 -17.96 8.14 -13.56
CA ALA A 232 -18.87 6.99 -13.62
C ALA A 232 -19.38 6.55 -12.24
N PHE A 233 -18.85 7.11 -11.15
CA PHE A 233 -19.05 6.58 -9.80
C PHE A 233 -19.76 7.53 -8.82
N THR A 234 -19.66 8.86 -8.99
CA THR A 234 -20.06 9.83 -7.93
C THR A 234 -21.33 10.64 -8.19
N THR A 235 -21.80 10.74 -9.44
CA THR A 235 -23.01 11.53 -9.77
C THR A 235 -24.21 10.66 -10.14
N GLN A 236 -25.34 10.87 -9.47
CA GLN A 236 -26.63 10.17 -9.63
C GLN A 236 -27.07 9.88 -11.10
N PRO A 237 -26.93 10.82 -12.06
CA PRO A 237 -27.36 10.58 -13.45
C PRO A 237 -26.57 9.48 -14.18
N ASN A 238 -25.37 9.14 -13.71
CA ASN A 238 -24.44 8.22 -14.39
C ASN A 238 -24.60 6.76 -13.94
N ARG A 239 -25.47 6.49 -12.95
CA ARG A 239 -25.85 5.15 -12.49
C ARG A 239 -27.04 4.56 -13.26
N GLY A 240 -27.70 5.39 -14.07
CA GLY A 240 -28.79 4.94 -14.95
C GLY A 240 -28.24 3.98 -16.01
N PHE A 241 -28.80 2.77 -16.07
CA PHE A 241 -28.38 1.71 -16.99
C PHE A 241 -28.34 2.15 -18.46
N PHE A 242 -29.24 3.07 -18.83
CA PHE A 242 -29.48 3.45 -20.22
C PHE A 242 -28.70 4.64 -20.75
N PHE A 243 -28.11 5.49 -19.89
CA PHE A 243 -27.36 6.66 -20.35
C PHE A 243 -26.17 6.27 -21.25
N TRP A 244 -25.60 5.10 -21.01
CA TRP A 244 -24.47 4.53 -21.77
C TRP A 244 -24.85 4.05 -23.18
N PHE A 245 -26.11 3.69 -23.39
CA PHE A 245 -26.60 3.19 -24.69
C PHE A 245 -27.12 4.31 -25.60
N SER A 246 -27.26 5.53 -25.10
CA SER A 246 -28.19 6.50 -25.69
C SER A 246 -27.56 7.65 -26.47
N ARG A 247 -26.25 7.93 -26.31
CA ARG A 247 -25.71 9.23 -26.73
C ARG A 247 -24.76 9.23 -27.92
N ASP A 248 -23.99 8.18 -28.16
CA ASP A 248 -23.17 8.03 -29.37
C ASP A 248 -22.84 6.54 -29.61
N GLY A 249 -23.11 6.04 -30.83
CA GLY A 249 -22.89 4.64 -31.21
C GLY A 249 -21.43 4.14 -31.12
N SER A 250 -20.49 5.03 -30.85
CA SER A 250 -19.09 4.71 -30.56
C SER A 250 -18.79 4.36 -29.09
N HIS A 251 -19.64 4.75 -28.13
CA HIS A 251 -19.32 4.69 -26.70
C HIS A 251 -19.88 3.46 -25.96
N ALA A 252 -20.95 2.84 -26.46
CA ALA A 252 -21.47 1.58 -25.92
C ALA A 252 -20.52 0.37 -26.15
N ARG A 253 -19.48 0.53 -26.97
CA ARG A 253 -18.46 -0.50 -27.25
C ARG A 253 -17.40 -0.62 -26.15
N ASP A 254 -17.36 0.32 -25.20
CA ASP A 254 -16.56 0.21 -23.99
C ASP A 254 -17.33 -0.63 -22.96
N ARG A 255 -16.92 -1.90 -22.90
CA ARG A 255 -17.67 -3.07 -22.40
C ARG A 255 -18.10 -2.92 -20.94
N TYR A 256 -19.38 -3.13 -20.65
CA TYR A 256 -19.89 -3.32 -19.30
C TYR A 256 -19.98 -4.82 -18.97
N PHE A 257 -20.11 -5.12 -17.69
CA PHE A 257 -20.27 -6.49 -17.21
C PHE A 257 -21.15 -6.57 -15.97
N ALA A 258 -21.69 -7.76 -15.73
CA ALA A 258 -22.46 -8.06 -14.53
C ALA A 258 -21.58 -8.76 -13.50
N SER A 259 -21.73 -8.37 -12.23
CA SER A 259 -21.23 -9.11 -11.06
C SER A 259 -22.34 -9.20 -10.02
N ALA A 260 -22.34 -10.24 -9.18
CA ALA A 260 -23.28 -10.33 -8.04
C ALA A 260 -23.07 -9.17 -7.05
N LEU A 261 -21.88 -8.57 -7.05
CA LEU A 261 -21.53 -7.46 -6.18
C LEU A 261 -22.01 -6.11 -6.75
N PRO A 262 -22.44 -5.19 -5.87
CA PRO A 262 -22.63 -3.79 -6.22
C PRO A 262 -21.33 -3.16 -6.74
N ASN A 263 -21.44 -2.32 -7.77
CA ASN A 263 -20.34 -1.53 -8.31
C ASN A 263 -19.74 -0.63 -7.23
N GLY A 264 -18.41 -0.52 -7.24
CA GLY A 264 -17.64 0.20 -6.23
C GLY A 264 -17.39 -0.59 -4.95
N THR A 265 -17.72 -1.90 -4.91
CA THR A 265 -17.34 -2.73 -3.76
C THR A 265 -15.83 -2.87 -3.67
N THR A 266 -15.26 -2.41 -2.55
CA THR A 266 -13.82 -2.50 -2.25
C THR A 266 -13.55 -3.40 -1.04
N THR A 267 -12.43 -4.11 -1.06
CA THR A 267 -12.02 -5.07 -0.02
C THR A 267 -11.05 -4.48 1.00
N GLY A 268 -10.76 -3.17 0.91
CA GLY A 268 -9.84 -2.49 1.82
C GLY A 268 -8.42 -3.03 1.66
N VAL A 269 -7.78 -3.51 2.73
CA VAL A 269 -6.42 -4.10 2.64
C VAL A 269 -6.39 -5.51 2.06
N LEU A 270 -7.54 -6.19 2.00
CA LEU A 270 -7.65 -7.57 1.53
C LEU A 270 -7.63 -7.60 0.01
N ARG A 271 -7.05 -8.66 -0.57
CA ARG A 271 -7.07 -8.89 -2.02
C ARG A 271 -7.95 -10.09 -2.32
N GLN A 272 -9.07 -9.85 -2.99
CA GLN A 272 -10.03 -10.91 -3.32
C GLN A 272 -10.54 -10.73 -4.74
N HIS A 273 -11.03 -11.82 -5.30
CA HIS A 273 -11.60 -11.85 -6.64
C HIS A 273 -13.12 -11.92 -6.56
N ALA A 274 -13.81 -11.49 -7.61
CA ALA A 274 -15.25 -11.70 -7.79
C ALA A 274 -15.56 -12.26 -9.17
N MET A 275 -16.65 -13.02 -9.30
CA MET A 275 -17.13 -13.53 -10.58
C MET A 275 -17.75 -12.38 -11.39
N ARG A 276 -17.47 -12.39 -12.70
CA ARG A 276 -18.13 -11.52 -13.67
C ARG A 276 -18.53 -12.27 -14.93
N MET A 277 -19.59 -11.77 -15.57
CA MET A 277 -20.06 -12.23 -16.86
C MET A 277 -20.19 -11.04 -17.81
N ASN A 278 -19.61 -11.17 -19.00
CA ASN A 278 -19.65 -10.17 -20.06
C ASN A 278 -20.33 -10.80 -21.27
N SER A 279 -21.19 -10.06 -21.94
CA SER A 279 -21.86 -10.51 -23.16
C SER A 279 -21.94 -9.37 -24.16
N SER A 280 -21.77 -9.69 -25.43
CA SER A 280 -21.95 -8.75 -26.54
C SER A 280 -22.57 -9.47 -27.73
N ALA A 281 -23.56 -8.86 -28.38
CA ALA A 281 -24.19 -9.32 -29.60
C ALA A 281 -23.64 -8.57 -30.80
N HIS A 282 -23.54 -9.29 -31.92
CA HIS A 282 -23.30 -8.73 -33.23
C HIS A 282 -24.39 -9.19 -34.18
N CYS A 283 -25.10 -8.26 -34.83
CA CYS A 283 -26.22 -8.56 -35.70
C CYS A 283 -25.94 -8.15 -37.15
N GLU A 284 -26.36 -8.99 -38.08
CA GLU A 284 -26.25 -8.75 -39.52
C GLU A 284 -27.56 -9.12 -40.25
N PRO A 285 -27.95 -8.35 -41.30
CA PRO A 285 -29.06 -8.74 -42.14
C PRO A 285 -28.66 -9.94 -42.98
N ILE A 286 -29.52 -10.95 -43.03
CA ILE A 286 -29.30 -12.15 -43.84
C ILE A 286 -30.39 -12.31 -44.89
N ALA A 287 -30.07 -13.02 -45.96
CA ALA A 287 -31.08 -13.44 -46.92
C ALA A 287 -32.03 -14.46 -46.27
N ARG A 288 -33.32 -14.36 -46.61
CA ARG A 288 -34.38 -15.15 -45.97
C ARG A 288 -34.18 -16.66 -46.13
N ASP A 289 -33.64 -17.11 -47.26
CA ASP A 289 -33.33 -18.51 -47.55
C ASP A 289 -32.31 -19.13 -46.58
N ARG A 290 -31.51 -18.30 -45.89
CA ARG A 290 -30.59 -18.74 -44.84
C ARG A 290 -31.26 -18.96 -43.48
N PHE A 291 -32.52 -18.58 -43.31
CA PHE A 291 -33.25 -18.85 -42.08
C PHE A 291 -33.57 -20.36 -41.96
N PRO A 292 -33.35 -20.99 -40.80
CA PRO A 292 -33.56 -22.43 -40.62
C PRO A 292 -35.05 -22.80 -40.50
N PHE A 293 -35.80 -22.76 -41.60
CA PHE A 293 -37.24 -23.04 -41.60
C PHE A 293 -37.61 -24.52 -41.37
N SER A 294 -36.77 -25.47 -41.79
CA SER A 294 -37.11 -26.90 -41.73
C SER A 294 -37.06 -27.47 -40.31
N SER A 295 -36.11 -27.00 -39.51
CA SER A 295 -35.97 -27.30 -38.08
C SER A 295 -34.91 -26.37 -37.49
N CYS A 296 -35.21 -25.77 -36.33
CA CYS A 296 -34.19 -25.03 -35.58
C CYS A 296 -33.16 -26.05 -35.07
N SER A 297 -31.87 -25.81 -35.31
CA SER A 297 -30.82 -26.80 -35.00
C SER A 297 -30.62 -26.93 -33.49
N GLY A 298 -30.49 -28.16 -32.98
CA GLY A 298 -30.21 -28.43 -31.56
C GLY A 298 -31.16 -29.46 -30.94
N ALA A 299 -30.85 -29.89 -29.71
CA ALA A 299 -31.68 -30.87 -28.99
C ALA A 299 -32.95 -30.23 -28.42
N HIS A 300 -32.85 -29.01 -27.89
CA HIS A 300 -33.96 -28.24 -27.32
C HIS A 300 -33.83 -26.75 -27.70
N PRO A 301 -33.98 -26.39 -28.99
CA PRO A 301 -33.86 -25.00 -29.41
C PRO A 301 -35.04 -24.15 -28.91
N VAL A 302 -34.83 -22.85 -28.73
CA VAL A 302 -35.93 -21.90 -28.52
C VAL A 302 -36.48 -21.54 -29.88
N GLN A 303 -37.66 -22.09 -30.19
CA GLN A 303 -38.37 -21.81 -31.42
C GLN A 303 -39.75 -21.24 -31.08
N THR A 304 -40.04 -20.05 -31.63
CA THR A 304 -41.34 -19.42 -31.45
C THR A 304 -41.80 -18.85 -32.78
N ALA A 305 -43.08 -19.07 -33.10
CA ALA A 305 -43.69 -18.55 -34.30
C ALA A 305 -45.03 -17.91 -33.94
N TYR A 306 -45.28 -16.73 -34.51
CA TYR A 306 -46.57 -16.06 -34.44
C TYR A 306 -47.02 -15.77 -35.86
N SER A 307 -48.21 -16.24 -36.23
CA SER A 307 -48.74 -16.06 -37.57
C SER A 307 -50.20 -15.64 -37.54
N ASN A 308 -50.49 -14.57 -38.28
CA ASN A 308 -51.82 -14.07 -38.54
C ASN A 308 -51.91 -13.68 -40.02
N ARG A 309 -53.10 -13.35 -40.53
CA ARG A 309 -53.34 -12.82 -41.88
C ARG A 309 -52.43 -11.64 -42.26
N PHE A 310 -51.95 -10.94 -41.25
CA PHE A 310 -51.30 -9.64 -41.36
C PHE A 310 -49.78 -9.68 -41.19
N ILE A 311 -49.25 -10.57 -40.35
CA ILE A 311 -47.83 -10.68 -40.02
C ILE A 311 -47.49 -12.12 -39.70
N ASN A 312 -46.30 -12.54 -40.12
CA ASN A 312 -45.70 -13.81 -39.75
C ASN A 312 -44.31 -13.55 -39.16
N ILE A 313 -44.10 -14.01 -37.93
CA ILE A 313 -42.90 -13.83 -37.14
C ILE A 313 -42.37 -15.22 -36.82
N SER A 314 -41.10 -15.46 -37.10
CA SER A 314 -40.43 -16.72 -36.78
C SER A 314 -39.10 -16.43 -36.11
N VAL A 315 -38.90 -16.98 -34.92
CA VAL A 315 -37.68 -16.86 -34.13
C VAL A 315 -37.09 -18.24 -33.89
N CYS A 316 -35.79 -18.38 -34.09
CA CYS A 316 -35.05 -19.60 -33.84
C CYS A 316 -33.73 -19.28 -33.17
N ALA A 317 -33.54 -19.74 -31.93
CA ALA A 317 -32.25 -19.79 -31.27
C ALA A 317 -31.77 -21.26 -31.26
N PRO A 318 -30.78 -21.63 -32.08
CA PRO A 318 -30.27 -22.99 -32.10
C PRO A 318 -29.55 -23.34 -30.79
N GLY A 319 -29.62 -24.61 -30.39
CA GLY A 319 -28.92 -25.14 -29.22
C GLY A 319 -29.78 -26.02 -28.32
N GLU A 320 -29.37 -26.12 -27.06
CA GLU A 320 -30.06 -26.91 -26.04
C GLU A 320 -30.42 -26.03 -24.85
N ALA A 321 -31.62 -25.46 -24.90
CA ALA A 321 -32.23 -24.77 -23.78
C ALA A 321 -32.41 -25.75 -22.61
N GLY A 322 -32.23 -25.25 -21.41
CA GLY A 322 -32.24 -26.06 -20.19
C GLY A 322 -30.91 -26.73 -19.82
N VAL A 323 -29.84 -26.51 -20.60
CA VAL A 323 -28.50 -27.02 -20.29
C VAL A 323 -27.52 -25.85 -20.14
N THR A 324 -26.74 -25.87 -19.05
CA THR A 324 -25.70 -24.87 -18.80
C THR A 324 -24.54 -25.06 -19.77
N PRO A 325 -24.13 -24.03 -20.52
CA PRO A 325 -22.94 -24.09 -21.35
C PRO A 325 -21.65 -23.95 -20.53
N TRP A 326 -21.77 -23.52 -19.26
CA TRP A 326 -20.65 -23.24 -18.38
C TRP A 326 -20.13 -24.50 -17.69
N LYS A 327 -18.82 -24.66 -17.68
CA LYS A 327 -18.14 -25.70 -16.90
C LYS A 327 -17.93 -25.21 -15.46
N PRO A 328 -17.91 -26.11 -14.46
CA PRO A 328 -17.68 -25.77 -13.06
C PRO A 328 -16.20 -25.49 -12.77
N ILE A 329 -15.62 -24.51 -13.47
CA ILE A 329 -14.22 -24.07 -13.37
C ILE A 329 -14.15 -22.54 -13.22
N ARG A 330 -13.14 -22.05 -12.50
CA ARG A 330 -12.89 -20.62 -12.25
C ARG A 330 -12.02 -19.94 -13.32
N ASP A 331 -11.38 -20.72 -14.18
CA ASP A 331 -10.69 -20.18 -15.35
C ASP A 331 -11.69 -19.51 -16.29
N ARG A 332 -11.20 -18.58 -17.10
CA ARG A 332 -12.03 -17.88 -18.08
C ARG A 332 -12.64 -18.88 -19.07
N GLN A 333 -13.93 -18.70 -19.33
CA GLN A 333 -14.68 -19.47 -20.31
C GLN A 333 -15.35 -18.51 -21.27
N ASP A 334 -15.24 -18.79 -22.56
CA ASP A 334 -15.90 -18.03 -23.61
C ASP A 334 -16.84 -18.97 -24.39
N ILE A 335 -18.05 -18.51 -24.68
CA ILE A 335 -19.07 -19.22 -25.45
C ILE A 335 -19.61 -18.34 -26.56
N SER A 336 -20.10 -18.97 -27.62
CA SER A 336 -20.77 -18.31 -28.74
C SER A 336 -22.15 -18.90 -28.94
N GLU A 337 -23.15 -18.05 -29.04
CA GLU A 337 -24.54 -18.43 -29.27
C GLU A 337 -25.10 -17.67 -30.49
N GLU A 338 -26.11 -18.23 -31.15
CA GLU A 338 -26.73 -17.61 -32.33
C GLU A 338 -28.24 -17.42 -32.13
N LEU A 339 -28.82 -16.44 -32.81
CA LEU A 339 -30.24 -16.15 -32.84
C LEU A 339 -30.65 -15.69 -34.25
N TYR A 340 -31.75 -16.24 -34.76
CA TYR A 340 -32.32 -15.92 -36.06
C TYR A 340 -33.73 -15.38 -35.89
N ILE A 341 -34.04 -14.26 -36.56
CA ILE A 341 -35.36 -13.62 -36.53
C ILE A 341 -35.80 -13.37 -37.97
N ASP A 342 -36.97 -13.88 -38.36
CA ASP A 342 -37.63 -13.60 -39.65
C ASP A 342 -38.98 -12.93 -39.40
N VAL A 343 -39.22 -11.80 -40.07
CA VAL A 343 -40.47 -11.04 -39.98
C VAL A 343 -40.99 -10.75 -41.38
N GLN A 344 -42.20 -11.23 -41.67
CA GLN A 344 -42.90 -11.07 -42.93
C GLN A 344 -44.21 -10.33 -42.70
N ILE A 345 -44.36 -9.17 -43.32
CA ILE A 345 -45.51 -8.28 -43.14
C ILE A 345 -46.35 -8.29 -44.41
N SER A 346 -47.66 -8.45 -44.26
CA SER A 346 -48.61 -8.43 -45.36
C SER A 346 -48.81 -7.01 -45.89
N ARG A 347 -49.05 -6.89 -47.20
CA ARG A 347 -49.40 -5.61 -47.86
C ARG A 347 -50.73 -5.04 -47.37
N GLU A 348 -51.55 -5.82 -46.68
CA GLU A 348 -52.82 -5.35 -46.10
C GLU A 348 -52.60 -4.46 -44.86
N LEU A 349 -51.41 -4.48 -44.24
CA LEU A 349 -51.07 -3.71 -43.04
C LEU A 349 -50.29 -2.42 -43.34
N ASN A 350 -50.32 -1.95 -44.59
CA ASN A 350 -49.38 -0.97 -45.18
C ASN A 350 -49.51 0.48 -44.68
N THR A 351 -50.01 0.69 -43.47
CA THR A 351 -50.17 2.02 -42.84
C THR A 351 -48.88 2.58 -42.23
N PHE A 352 -47.78 1.82 -42.11
CA PHE A 352 -46.61 2.21 -41.30
C PHE A 352 -45.22 2.06 -41.97
N ALA A 353 -45.12 1.89 -43.29
CA ALA A 353 -43.83 1.74 -44.01
C ALA A 353 -42.90 0.60 -43.52
N MET A 354 -43.42 -0.34 -42.72
CA MET A 354 -42.68 -1.52 -42.26
C MET A 354 -42.34 -2.45 -43.44
N ARG A 355 -41.17 -3.09 -43.37
CA ARG A 355 -40.67 -3.99 -44.43
C ARG A 355 -40.32 -5.36 -43.87
N ASN A 356 -40.28 -6.36 -44.74
CA ASN A 356 -39.83 -7.69 -44.38
C ASN A 356 -38.32 -7.66 -44.14
N PHE A 357 -37.88 -8.33 -43.09
CA PHE A 357 -36.47 -8.42 -42.75
C PHE A 357 -36.17 -9.78 -42.12
N THR A 358 -34.92 -10.21 -42.27
CA THR A 358 -34.39 -11.40 -41.63
C THR A 358 -33.02 -11.03 -41.06
N THR A 359 -32.82 -11.25 -39.77
CA THR A 359 -31.60 -10.85 -39.05
C THR A 359 -31.00 -12.07 -38.37
N LYS A 360 -29.67 -12.19 -38.45
CA LYS A 360 -28.87 -13.13 -37.65
C LYS A 360 -28.11 -12.33 -36.61
N CYS A 361 -28.17 -12.77 -35.37
CA CYS A 361 -27.36 -12.22 -34.28
C CYS A 361 -26.47 -13.31 -33.69
N THR A 362 -25.20 -12.99 -33.49
CA THR A 362 -24.20 -13.87 -32.86
C THR A 362 -23.75 -13.21 -31.57
N ALA A 363 -23.90 -13.88 -30.44
CA ALA A 363 -23.45 -13.38 -29.15
C ALA A 363 -22.18 -14.08 -28.68
N GLY A 364 -21.18 -13.29 -28.29
CA GLY A 364 -20.02 -13.74 -27.55
C GLY A 364 -20.21 -13.45 -26.06
N SER A 365 -20.17 -14.49 -25.23
CA SER A 365 -20.25 -14.34 -23.78
C SER A 365 -19.03 -14.93 -23.09
N SER A 366 -18.53 -14.24 -22.08
CA SER A 366 -17.38 -14.68 -21.27
C SER A 366 -17.73 -14.69 -19.79
N MET A 367 -17.37 -15.77 -19.09
CA MET A 367 -17.47 -15.90 -17.63
C MET A 367 -16.07 -16.10 -17.05
N GLY A 368 -15.77 -15.42 -15.95
CA GLY A 368 -14.53 -15.61 -15.20
C GLY A 368 -14.45 -14.69 -14.00
N TYR A 369 -13.24 -14.37 -13.56
CA TYR A 369 -13.02 -13.60 -12.34
C TYR A 369 -12.20 -12.34 -12.59
N PHE A 370 -12.31 -11.38 -11.69
CA PHE A 370 -11.50 -10.17 -11.68
C PHE A 370 -11.12 -9.81 -10.24
N GLU A 371 -9.99 -9.13 -10.04
CA GLU A 371 -9.57 -8.63 -8.72
C GLU A 371 -10.41 -7.40 -8.34
N LEU A 372 -10.97 -7.40 -7.12
CA LEU A 372 -11.71 -6.25 -6.60
C LEU A 372 -10.76 -5.11 -6.21
N GLY A 373 -11.30 -3.89 -6.16
CA GLY A 373 -10.58 -2.71 -5.70
C GLY A 373 -10.13 -2.85 -4.24
N ASN A 374 -8.85 -2.61 -3.99
CA ASN A 374 -8.19 -2.73 -2.70
C ASN A 374 -7.07 -1.69 -2.53
N TYR A 375 -6.51 -1.58 -1.34
CA TYR A 375 -5.49 -0.58 -1.01
C TYR A 375 -4.23 -0.68 -1.89
N LYS A 376 -3.91 -1.86 -2.44
CA LYS A 376 -2.71 -2.09 -3.25
C LYS A 376 -2.88 -1.64 -4.70
N ASN A 377 -4.10 -1.60 -5.21
CA ASN A 377 -4.41 -1.16 -6.57
C ASN A 377 -5.15 0.19 -6.58
N ASP A 378 -4.89 1.04 -5.57
CA ASP A 378 -5.50 2.36 -5.41
C ASP A 378 -7.04 2.32 -5.45
N PHE A 379 -7.62 1.25 -4.91
CA PHE A 379 -9.05 0.96 -4.90
C PHE A 379 -9.68 0.75 -6.28
N ALA A 380 -8.88 0.56 -7.33
CA ALA A 380 -9.35 0.25 -8.68
C ALA A 380 -9.47 -1.26 -8.90
N TYR A 381 -10.54 -1.74 -9.53
CA TYR A 381 -10.68 -3.16 -9.86
C TYR A 381 -9.84 -3.54 -11.09
N GLY A 382 -9.46 -4.82 -11.16
CA GLY A 382 -8.67 -5.38 -12.26
C GLY A 382 -9.50 -5.87 -13.46
N PRO A 383 -8.84 -6.24 -14.56
CA PRO A 383 -9.49 -6.85 -15.73
C PRO A 383 -9.92 -8.30 -15.48
N LEU A 384 -10.65 -8.88 -16.44
CA LEU A 384 -10.93 -10.32 -16.48
C LEU A 384 -9.61 -11.10 -16.51
N ILE A 385 -9.44 -12.05 -15.58
CA ILE A 385 -8.28 -12.92 -15.54
C ILE A 385 -8.53 -14.15 -16.41
N ASP A 386 -7.53 -14.56 -17.19
CA ASP A 386 -7.66 -15.73 -18.06
C ASP A 386 -7.55 -17.05 -17.27
N LYS A 387 -6.71 -17.07 -16.22
CA LYS A 387 -6.49 -18.24 -15.36
C LYS A 387 -6.62 -17.89 -13.89
N TRP A 388 -7.27 -18.78 -13.14
CA TRP A 388 -7.35 -18.69 -11.69
C TRP A 388 -5.95 -18.84 -11.06
N PRO A 389 -5.59 -18.04 -10.04
CA PRO A 389 -4.30 -18.15 -9.39
C PRO A 389 -4.01 -19.55 -8.85
N SER A 390 -2.75 -19.98 -8.91
CA SER A 390 -2.34 -21.27 -8.34
C SER A 390 -2.58 -21.30 -6.83
N PRO A 391 -2.73 -22.48 -6.20
CA PRO A 391 -2.92 -22.58 -4.75
C PRO A 391 -1.81 -21.90 -3.94
N GLU A 392 -0.57 -21.89 -4.44
CA GLU A 392 0.58 -21.23 -3.81
C GLU A 392 0.50 -19.70 -3.91
N ASN A 393 0.09 -19.19 -5.07
CA ASN A 393 -0.10 -17.74 -5.28
C ASN A 393 -1.30 -17.23 -4.50
N LEU A 394 -2.41 -17.97 -4.53
CA LEU A 394 -3.59 -17.70 -3.72
C LEU A 394 -3.18 -17.69 -2.25
N ALA A 395 -2.50 -18.77 -1.83
CA ALA A 395 -1.56 -18.91 -0.70
C ALA A 395 -1.00 -17.61 -0.10
N ALA A 396 -0.20 -16.96 -0.94
CA ALA A 396 0.71 -15.92 -0.57
C ALA A 396 0.15 -14.52 -0.69
N ASP A 397 -0.64 -14.27 -1.74
CA ASP A 397 -0.92 -12.92 -2.23
C ASP A 397 -2.40 -12.53 -2.18
N PHE A 398 -3.29 -13.45 -1.84
CA PHE A 398 -4.75 -13.26 -1.87
C PHE A 398 -5.45 -13.82 -0.62
N ASN A 399 -6.66 -13.31 -0.38
CA ASN A 399 -7.50 -13.57 0.78
C ASN A 399 -8.87 -14.15 0.40
N ASP A 400 -8.94 -14.87 -0.72
CA ASP A 400 -10.14 -15.61 -1.09
C ASP A 400 -10.32 -16.83 -0.19
N TYR A 401 -11.48 -16.91 0.47
CA TYR A 401 -11.85 -18.02 1.36
C TYR A 401 -13.27 -18.51 1.05
N LEU A 402 -13.50 -19.81 1.18
CA LEU A 402 -14.83 -20.41 1.05
C LEU A 402 -15.58 -20.39 2.40
N THR A 403 -16.91 -20.41 2.34
CA THR A 403 -17.82 -20.47 3.52
C THR A 403 -17.95 -21.89 4.11
N THR A 404 -17.31 -22.91 3.53
CA THR A 404 -17.52 -24.32 3.91
C THR A 404 -17.25 -24.59 5.40
N SER A 405 -17.94 -25.59 5.96
CA SER A 405 -17.84 -26.05 7.37
C SER A 405 -16.41 -26.30 7.89
N HIS A 406 -15.44 -26.42 6.98
CA HIS A 406 -14.02 -26.45 7.26
C HIS A 406 -13.45 -25.03 7.09
N TYR A 407 -13.18 -24.39 8.22
CA TYR A 407 -12.60 -23.06 8.31
C TYR A 407 -11.29 -22.96 7.50
N GLY A 408 -11.14 -21.88 6.71
CA GLY A 408 -9.87 -21.54 6.05
C GLY A 408 -9.57 -22.25 4.73
N VAL A 409 -10.54 -22.94 4.12
CA VAL A 409 -10.36 -23.54 2.79
C VAL A 409 -10.34 -22.44 1.73
N ARG A 410 -9.33 -22.50 0.86
CA ARG A 410 -9.19 -21.58 -0.26
C ARG A 410 -9.79 -22.19 -1.53
N PRO A 411 -10.44 -21.38 -2.39
CA PRO A 411 -10.99 -21.86 -3.66
C PRO A 411 -9.90 -22.38 -4.60
N THR A 412 -10.19 -23.49 -5.26
CA THR A 412 -9.31 -24.09 -6.29
C THR A 412 -9.81 -23.77 -7.69
N VAL A 413 -9.13 -24.21 -8.75
CA VAL A 413 -9.62 -23.98 -10.12
C VAL A 413 -10.97 -24.66 -10.37
N GLN A 414 -11.16 -25.87 -9.83
CA GLN A 414 -12.40 -26.63 -10.02
C GLN A 414 -13.40 -26.33 -8.89
N ASP A 415 -14.68 -26.22 -9.23
CA ASP A 415 -15.78 -26.02 -8.29
C ASP A 415 -16.92 -27.01 -8.53
N VAL A 416 -16.68 -28.29 -8.22
CA VAL A 416 -17.74 -29.30 -8.35
C VAL A 416 -18.67 -29.17 -7.15
N ALA A 417 -19.82 -28.52 -7.35
CA ALA A 417 -20.88 -28.54 -6.36
C ALA A 417 -21.32 -30.00 -6.12
N LYS A 418 -21.18 -30.46 -4.88
CA LYS A 418 -21.33 -31.88 -4.51
C LYS A 418 -22.78 -32.33 -4.37
N ASP A 419 -23.75 -31.41 -4.39
CA ASP A 419 -25.16 -31.77 -4.25
C ASP A 419 -26.12 -30.80 -4.95
N LYS A 420 -27.22 -31.32 -5.52
CA LYS A 420 -28.32 -30.50 -6.06
C LYS A 420 -29.21 -29.93 -4.96
N ASP A 421 -29.15 -30.51 -3.77
CA ASP A 421 -29.91 -30.11 -2.57
C ASP A 421 -29.46 -28.76 -1.97
N LEU A 422 -28.46 -28.11 -2.59
CA LEU A 422 -27.85 -26.87 -2.13
C LEU A 422 -28.64 -25.60 -2.45
N LEU A 423 -29.64 -25.69 -3.35
CA LEU A 423 -30.52 -24.58 -3.70
C LEU A 423 -31.84 -24.69 -2.92
N ILE A 424 -32.26 -23.59 -2.29
CA ILE A 424 -33.60 -23.48 -1.71
C ILE A 424 -34.60 -23.28 -2.85
N THR A 425 -34.96 -24.35 -3.55
CA THR A 425 -36.11 -24.32 -4.44
C THR A 425 -37.36 -24.44 -3.58
N ARG A 426 -37.85 -23.31 -3.04
CA ARG A 426 -39.28 -23.27 -2.65
C ARG A 426 -40.07 -23.73 -3.87
N SER A 427 -41.10 -24.57 -3.69
CA SER A 427 -41.90 -25.08 -4.81
C SER A 427 -42.51 -23.90 -5.57
N MET A 428 -41.83 -23.45 -6.62
CA MET A 428 -42.28 -22.37 -7.48
C MET A 428 -43.28 -22.95 -8.48
N ALA A 429 -44.27 -22.14 -8.83
CA ALA A 429 -45.18 -22.45 -9.92
C ALA A 429 -44.36 -22.60 -11.21
N ASP A 430 -44.46 -23.76 -11.84
CA ASP A 430 -43.82 -24.07 -13.11
C ASP A 430 -44.92 -24.41 -14.13
N PRO A 431 -45.64 -23.39 -14.63
CA PRO A 431 -46.78 -23.60 -15.53
C PRO A 431 -46.37 -24.24 -16.88
N PHE A 432 -45.07 -24.25 -17.19
CA PHE A 432 -44.54 -24.75 -18.46
C PHE A 432 -43.74 -26.05 -18.34
N GLY A 433 -43.69 -26.68 -17.16
CA GLY A 433 -43.01 -27.97 -16.96
C GLY A 433 -41.50 -27.94 -17.17
N THR A 434 -40.85 -26.81 -16.92
CA THR A 434 -39.41 -26.55 -17.09
C THR A 434 -38.58 -26.69 -15.82
N ARG A 435 -39.13 -27.28 -14.75
CA ARG A 435 -38.45 -27.43 -13.45
C ARG A 435 -37.17 -28.25 -13.50
N SER A 436 -37.05 -29.21 -14.41
CA SER A 436 -35.85 -30.04 -14.57
C SER A 436 -34.72 -29.36 -15.36
N PHE A 437 -34.99 -28.19 -15.94
CA PHE A 437 -34.07 -27.48 -16.82
C PHE A 437 -33.15 -26.56 -16.00
N ASN A 438 -31.86 -26.62 -16.31
CA ASN A 438 -30.86 -25.71 -15.78
C ASN A 438 -30.80 -24.42 -16.59
N ILE A 439 -30.15 -23.39 -16.06
CA ILE A 439 -29.92 -22.14 -16.78
C ILE A 439 -29.21 -22.40 -18.11
N SER A 440 -29.60 -21.65 -19.14
CA SER A 440 -28.99 -21.71 -20.47
C SER A 440 -27.91 -20.63 -20.62
N GLY A 441 -27.27 -20.55 -21.78
CA GLY A 441 -26.35 -19.44 -22.05
C GLY A 441 -27.07 -18.08 -22.04
N PRO A 442 -26.34 -16.97 -21.90
CA PRO A 442 -26.93 -15.64 -21.77
C PRO A 442 -27.85 -15.26 -22.94
N LEU A 443 -27.47 -15.59 -24.18
CA LEU A 443 -28.32 -15.31 -25.34
C LEU A 443 -29.55 -16.20 -25.36
N MET A 444 -29.39 -17.50 -25.08
CA MET A 444 -30.54 -18.42 -25.03
C MET A 444 -31.54 -18.02 -23.93
N THR A 445 -31.07 -17.62 -22.75
CA THR A 445 -31.91 -17.10 -21.67
C THR A 445 -32.57 -15.78 -22.06
N ALA A 446 -31.85 -14.88 -22.74
CA ALA A 446 -32.41 -13.64 -23.29
C ALA A 446 -33.50 -13.92 -24.33
N ALA A 447 -33.26 -14.86 -25.26
CA ALA A 447 -34.23 -15.27 -26.27
C ALA A 447 -35.49 -15.91 -25.63
N SER A 448 -35.32 -16.77 -24.63
CA SER A 448 -36.44 -17.33 -23.86
C SER A 448 -37.25 -16.25 -23.13
N ALA A 449 -36.60 -15.20 -22.62
CA ALA A 449 -37.29 -14.10 -21.95
C ALA A 449 -38.02 -13.17 -22.95
N LEU A 450 -37.42 -12.87 -24.09
CA LEU A 450 -37.98 -11.98 -25.11
C LEU A 450 -39.06 -12.63 -25.99
N PHE A 451 -38.92 -13.93 -26.28
CA PHE A 451 -39.75 -14.63 -27.27
C PHE A 451 -40.39 -15.92 -26.75
N GLY A 452 -39.90 -16.48 -25.65
CA GLY A 452 -40.38 -17.77 -25.12
C GLY A 452 -41.67 -17.68 -24.31
N ASN A 453 -41.92 -18.69 -23.47
CA ASN A 453 -43.19 -18.89 -22.76
C ASN A 453 -43.56 -17.77 -21.77
N TYR A 454 -42.57 -17.04 -21.25
CA TYR A 454 -42.79 -15.90 -20.34
C TYR A 454 -42.90 -14.56 -21.07
N SER A 455 -42.76 -14.56 -22.40
CA SER A 455 -42.74 -13.33 -23.19
C SER A 455 -44.13 -12.81 -23.55
N PHE A 456 -44.17 -11.54 -23.98
CA PHE A 456 -45.37 -10.94 -24.57
C PHE A 456 -45.81 -11.60 -25.88
N LEU A 457 -44.89 -12.27 -26.61
CA LEU A 457 -45.22 -13.01 -27.83
C LEU A 457 -46.10 -14.23 -27.52
N ASN A 458 -45.83 -14.92 -26.42
CA ASN A 458 -46.65 -16.04 -25.96
C ASN A 458 -48.05 -15.59 -25.49
N ILE A 459 -48.17 -14.38 -24.93
CA ILE A 459 -49.49 -13.79 -24.60
C ILE A 459 -50.28 -13.50 -25.88
N ALA A 460 -49.61 -13.07 -26.96
CA ALA A 460 -50.24 -12.76 -28.23
C ALA A 460 -50.69 -14.00 -29.01
N ASP A 461 -50.21 -15.20 -28.66
CA ASP A 461 -50.54 -16.45 -29.34
C ASP A 461 -52.02 -16.83 -29.15
N PRO A 462 -52.79 -17.05 -30.25
CA PRO A 462 -54.19 -17.49 -30.19
C PRO A 462 -54.41 -18.87 -29.54
N VAL A 463 -53.37 -19.63 -29.20
CA VAL A 463 -53.46 -20.90 -28.44
C VAL A 463 -54.21 -20.75 -27.11
N ASN A 464 -54.34 -19.53 -26.59
CA ASN A 464 -55.05 -19.25 -25.33
C ASN A 464 -56.59 -19.35 -25.38
N ASN A 465 -57.21 -19.79 -26.49
CA ASN A 465 -58.68 -19.90 -26.67
C ASN A 465 -59.47 -18.60 -26.39
N LEU A 466 -58.78 -17.46 -26.36
CA LEU A 466 -59.35 -16.14 -26.12
C LEU A 466 -59.74 -15.49 -27.45
N THR A 467 -60.79 -14.66 -27.44
CA THR A 467 -61.10 -13.81 -28.60
C THR A 467 -60.00 -12.75 -28.77
N SER A 468 -59.76 -12.28 -30.01
CA SER A 468 -58.74 -11.25 -30.30
C SER A 468 -58.90 -9.99 -29.45
N ASN A 469 -60.13 -9.61 -29.11
CA ASN A 469 -60.41 -8.49 -28.20
C ASN A 469 -59.95 -8.78 -26.75
N GLN A 470 -60.17 -9.99 -26.25
CA GLN A 470 -59.72 -10.41 -24.92
C GLN A 470 -58.20 -10.55 -24.85
N LEU A 471 -57.55 -11.05 -25.91
CA LEU A 471 -56.09 -11.12 -26.04
C LEU A 471 -55.47 -9.73 -25.97
N PHE A 472 -55.99 -8.79 -26.77
CA PHE A 472 -55.50 -7.41 -26.76
C PHE A 472 -55.68 -6.75 -25.38
N ALA A 473 -56.85 -6.95 -24.73
CA ALA A 473 -57.09 -6.45 -23.39
C ALA A 473 -56.14 -7.07 -22.35
N LEU A 474 -55.78 -8.35 -22.49
CA LEU A 474 -54.81 -9.03 -21.63
C LEU A 474 -53.40 -8.49 -21.84
N MET A 475 -52.98 -8.27 -23.09
CA MET A 475 -51.69 -7.66 -23.42
C MET A 475 -51.57 -6.25 -22.82
N CYS A 476 -52.62 -5.44 -22.93
CA CYS A 476 -52.65 -4.09 -22.35
C CYS A 476 -52.69 -4.09 -20.81
N LYS A 477 -53.44 -5.01 -20.18
CA LYS A 477 -53.50 -5.12 -18.71
C LYS A 477 -52.21 -5.65 -18.11
N ASN A 478 -51.57 -6.60 -18.79
CA ASN A 478 -50.32 -7.18 -18.32
C ASN A 478 -49.10 -6.31 -18.68
N GLY A 479 -49.28 -5.29 -19.55
CA GLY A 479 -48.28 -4.26 -19.81
C GLY A 479 -46.90 -4.80 -20.20
N GLY A 480 -46.86 -5.93 -20.90
CA GLY A 480 -45.70 -6.83 -20.91
C GLY A 480 -44.63 -6.58 -21.98
N ILE A 481 -44.56 -5.39 -22.59
CA ILE A 481 -43.63 -5.19 -23.71
C ILE A 481 -42.20 -4.93 -23.19
N PRO A 482 -41.21 -5.75 -23.60
CA PRO A 482 -39.83 -5.52 -23.22
C PRO A 482 -39.35 -4.15 -23.70
N PHE A 483 -38.74 -3.40 -22.78
CA PHE A 483 -38.17 -2.07 -23.03
C PHE A 483 -39.20 -1.08 -23.61
N ALA A 484 -40.39 -1.06 -23.02
CA ALA A 484 -41.45 -0.09 -23.35
C ALA A 484 -41.29 1.26 -22.63
N LEU A 485 -40.67 1.27 -21.45
CA LEU A 485 -40.44 2.49 -20.64
C LEU A 485 -39.19 3.33 -21.01
N PRO A 486 -38.07 2.76 -21.49
CA PRO A 486 -36.86 3.53 -21.75
C PRO A 486 -37.04 4.60 -22.85
N ILE A 487 -36.90 5.87 -22.48
CA ILE A 487 -37.24 7.06 -23.30
C ILE A 487 -36.41 7.17 -24.60
N GLN A 488 -35.17 6.68 -24.62
CA GLN A 488 -34.24 6.98 -25.73
C GLN A 488 -34.17 5.92 -26.84
N LEU A 489 -34.65 4.69 -26.59
CA LEU A 489 -34.84 3.71 -27.66
C LEU A 489 -36.13 3.98 -28.46
N VAL A 490 -37.00 4.87 -27.97
CA VAL A 490 -38.38 5.03 -28.45
C VAL A 490 -38.52 6.33 -29.24
N ASN A 491 -38.05 6.30 -30.49
CA ASN A 491 -38.51 7.23 -31.53
C ASN A 491 -39.66 6.62 -32.37
N GLY A 492 -40.40 5.66 -31.80
CA GLY A 492 -41.52 4.97 -32.45
C GLY A 492 -42.74 4.91 -31.54
N GLN A 493 -43.94 4.88 -32.12
CA GLN A 493 -45.22 4.92 -31.40
C GLN A 493 -45.23 3.96 -30.20
N ASP A 494 -45.53 4.51 -29.02
CA ASP A 494 -45.58 3.75 -27.77
C ASP A 494 -46.66 2.67 -27.86
N PHE A 495 -46.37 1.44 -27.45
CA PHE A 495 -47.43 0.46 -27.21
C PHE A 495 -48.48 0.98 -26.21
N SER A 496 -48.06 1.87 -25.30
CA SER A 496 -48.96 2.57 -24.39
C SER A 496 -50.02 3.40 -25.14
N SER A 497 -49.71 3.95 -26.32
CA SER A 497 -50.68 4.67 -27.15
C SER A 497 -51.73 3.73 -27.76
N TYR A 498 -51.34 2.50 -28.10
CA TYR A 498 -52.28 1.45 -28.54
C TYR A 498 -53.19 1.00 -27.39
N CYS A 499 -52.69 1.01 -26.16
CA CYS A 499 -53.47 0.65 -24.97
C CYS A 499 -54.31 1.80 -24.39
N SER A 500 -53.92 3.07 -24.58
CA SER A 500 -54.72 4.22 -24.18
C SER A 500 -56.01 4.34 -24.99
N ASP A 501 -55.99 3.95 -26.27
CA ASP A 501 -57.17 3.88 -27.13
C ASP A 501 -58.21 2.86 -26.65
N TYR A 502 -57.79 1.82 -25.91
CA TYR A 502 -58.69 0.81 -25.36
C TYR A 502 -59.57 1.33 -24.22
N GLN A 503 -59.10 2.30 -23.42
CA GLN A 503 -59.89 2.87 -22.33
C GLN A 503 -60.99 3.84 -22.80
N ILE A 504 -60.86 4.41 -24.00
CA ILE A 504 -61.70 5.53 -24.46
C ILE A 504 -62.84 5.08 -25.40
N GLY A 505 -62.81 3.85 -25.93
CA GLY A 505 -63.96 3.27 -26.61
C GLY A 505 -63.70 1.89 -27.21
N TYR A 506 -64.77 1.15 -27.49
CA TYR A 506 -64.81 -0.08 -28.31
C TYR A 506 -64.67 -1.43 -27.59
N ILE A 507 -65.72 -1.80 -26.86
CA ILE A 507 -66.09 -3.21 -26.60
C ILE A 507 -66.71 -3.86 -27.87
N THR A 508 -66.80 -3.15 -29.01
CA THR A 508 -67.52 -3.53 -30.24
C THR A 508 -66.67 -3.61 -31.51
N ARG A 509 -65.34 -3.74 -31.43
CA ARG A 509 -64.51 -3.92 -32.63
C ARG A 509 -64.65 -5.34 -33.22
N SER A 510 -64.73 -5.42 -34.55
CA SER A 510 -64.73 -6.69 -35.27
C SER A 510 -63.39 -7.42 -35.08
N LYS A 511 -63.40 -8.75 -35.15
CA LYS A 511 -62.20 -9.60 -35.01
C LYS A 511 -61.04 -9.10 -35.89
N VAL A 512 -61.35 -8.66 -37.11
CA VAL A 512 -60.37 -8.15 -38.08
C VAL A 512 -59.63 -6.91 -37.57
N VAL A 513 -60.33 -6.00 -36.89
CA VAL A 513 -59.71 -4.77 -36.37
C VAL A 513 -58.79 -5.10 -35.19
N ALA A 514 -59.21 -5.99 -34.29
CA ALA A 514 -58.38 -6.45 -33.18
C ALA A 514 -57.12 -7.17 -33.66
N ASP A 515 -57.26 -8.10 -34.61
CA ASP A 515 -56.15 -8.83 -35.23
C ASP A 515 -55.16 -7.88 -35.93
N SER A 516 -55.66 -6.85 -36.62
CA SER A 516 -54.80 -5.82 -37.24
C SER A 516 -54.07 -4.95 -36.22
N THR A 517 -54.67 -4.69 -35.06
CA THR A 517 -54.08 -3.87 -34.00
C THR A 517 -52.95 -4.64 -33.31
N ILE A 518 -53.17 -5.92 -32.97
CA ILE A 518 -52.13 -6.81 -32.42
C ILE A 518 -50.97 -6.94 -33.41
N ALA A 519 -51.28 -7.21 -34.69
CA ALA A 519 -50.25 -7.33 -35.73
C ALA A 519 -49.47 -6.02 -35.94
N SER A 520 -50.12 -4.86 -35.85
CA SER A 520 -49.45 -3.55 -35.91
C SER A 520 -48.54 -3.30 -34.71
N ALA A 521 -48.97 -3.65 -33.50
CA ALA A 521 -48.17 -3.50 -32.29
C ALA A 521 -46.92 -4.40 -32.33
N LEU A 522 -47.10 -5.69 -32.64
CA LEU A 522 -45.99 -6.65 -32.78
C LEU A 522 -45.05 -6.23 -33.92
N GLY A 523 -45.60 -5.93 -35.09
CA GLY A 523 -44.81 -5.50 -36.25
C GLY A 523 -43.98 -4.26 -35.97
N THR A 524 -44.57 -3.25 -35.32
CA THR A 524 -43.87 -2.00 -34.97
C THR A 524 -42.75 -2.26 -33.97
N TRP A 525 -42.98 -3.09 -32.95
CA TRP A 525 -41.94 -3.45 -31.99
C TRP A 525 -40.79 -4.18 -32.68
N PHE A 526 -41.06 -5.26 -33.42
CA PHE A 526 -40.02 -6.02 -34.12
C PHE A 526 -39.27 -5.16 -35.13
N PHE A 527 -39.97 -4.32 -35.90
CA PHE A 527 -39.35 -3.44 -36.87
C PHE A 527 -38.45 -2.39 -36.20
N ASN A 528 -38.92 -1.71 -35.15
CA ASN A 528 -38.11 -0.69 -34.47
C ASN A 528 -36.92 -1.29 -33.70
N ARG A 529 -37.06 -2.52 -33.21
CA ARG A 529 -36.06 -3.19 -32.36
C ARG A 529 -35.04 -4.02 -33.15
N PHE A 530 -35.44 -4.73 -34.21
CA PHE A 530 -34.62 -5.76 -34.86
C PHE A 530 -34.35 -5.55 -36.36
N ASN A 531 -34.99 -4.57 -37.02
CA ASN A 531 -34.73 -4.27 -38.43
C ASN A 531 -33.36 -3.58 -38.63
N ALA A 532 -33.02 -2.62 -37.76
CA ALA A 532 -31.71 -2.00 -37.72
C ALA A 532 -30.77 -2.86 -36.86
N THR A 533 -29.60 -3.23 -37.40
CA THR A 533 -28.64 -4.10 -36.71
C THR A 533 -28.14 -3.50 -35.40
N GLU A 534 -27.88 -2.18 -35.38
CA GLU A 534 -27.42 -1.48 -34.18
C GLU A 534 -28.45 -1.56 -33.03
N ASN A 535 -29.74 -1.35 -33.35
CA ASN A 535 -30.82 -1.48 -32.35
C ASN A 535 -30.96 -2.92 -31.84
N ALA A 536 -30.80 -3.89 -32.74
CA ALA A 536 -30.88 -5.31 -32.41
C ALA A 536 -29.74 -5.70 -31.45
N GLU A 537 -28.52 -5.23 -31.73
CA GLU A 537 -27.35 -5.40 -30.87
C GLU A 537 -27.65 -4.84 -29.49
N TYR A 538 -28.07 -3.58 -29.36
CA TYR A 538 -28.36 -2.95 -28.06
C TYR A 538 -29.38 -3.71 -27.20
N ILE A 539 -30.47 -4.15 -27.80
CA ILE A 539 -31.55 -4.83 -27.06
C ILE A 539 -31.09 -6.19 -26.58
N LEU A 540 -30.35 -6.93 -27.41
CA LEU A 540 -29.78 -8.21 -27.01
C LEU A 540 -28.72 -8.02 -25.94
N ASP A 541 -27.84 -7.05 -26.12
CA ASP A 541 -26.80 -6.63 -25.17
C ASP A 541 -27.35 -6.35 -23.78
N MET A 542 -28.42 -5.56 -23.70
CA MET A 542 -29.11 -5.26 -22.46
C MET A 542 -29.82 -6.47 -21.86
N THR A 543 -30.50 -7.27 -22.69
CA THR A 543 -31.24 -8.45 -22.20
C THR A 543 -30.28 -9.52 -21.70
N MET A 544 -29.16 -9.73 -22.39
CA MET A 544 -28.09 -10.65 -21.96
C MET A 544 -27.41 -10.15 -20.69
N PHE A 545 -27.21 -8.84 -20.53
CA PHE A 545 -26.76 -8.29 -19.25
C PHE A 545 -27.74 -8.63 -18.11
N MET A 546 -29.04 -8.47 -18.32
CA MET A 546 -30.05 -8.86 -17.33
C MET A 546 -30.03 -10.37 -17.05
N ALA A 547 -29.82 -11.20 -18.08
CA ALA A 547 -29.65 -12.64 -17.91
C ALA A 547 -28.42 -12.98 -17.05
N ASN A 548 -27.26 -12.38 -17.36
CA ASN A 548 -26.02 -12.54 -16.59
C ASN A 548 -26.19 -12.09 -15.13
N ARG A 549 -26.75 -10.90 -14.92
CA ARG A 549 -27.03 -10.35 -13.59
C ARG A 549 -27.98 -11.25 -12.82
N ALA A 550 -29.07 -11.71 -13.44
CA ALA A 550 -30.04 -12.60 -12.82
C ALA A 550 -29.38 -13.93 -12.44
N ALA A 551 -28.55 -14.51 -13.31
CA ALA A 551 -27.80 -15.73 -13.02
C ALA A 551 -26.93 -15.57 -11.76
N LEU A 552 -26.09 -14.52 -11.71
CA LEU A 552 -25.18 -14.26 -10.60
C LEU A 552 -25.92 -13.95 -9.30
N ASN A 553 -26.93 -13.08 -9.33
CA ASN A 553 -27.69 -12.70 -8.13
C ASN A 553 -28.57 -13.85 -7.60
N LYS A 554 -29.16 -14.65 -8.49
CA LYS A 554 -29.97 -15.81 -8.08
C LYS A 554 -29.10 -16.95 -7.58
N ALA A 555 -27.88 -17.13 -8.10
CA ALA A 555 -26.92 -18.07 -7.51
C ALA A 555 -26.64 -17.76 -6.05
N VAL A 556 -26.46 -16.48 -5.71
CA VAL A 556 -26.27 -16.04 -4.33
C VAL A 556 -27.55 -16.23 -3.51
N THR A 557 -28.66 -15.63 -3.94
CA THR A 557 -29.91 -15.57 -3.15
C THR A 557 -30.66 -16.90 -3.00
N LEU A 558 -30.50 -17.83 -3.95
CA LEU A 558 -31.12 -19.17 -3.86
C LEU A 558 -30.24 -20.19 -3.12
N SER A 559 -28.96 -19.89 -2.89
CA SER A 559 -28.05 -20.81 -2.20
C SER A 559 -28.34 -20.88 -0.69
N GLN A 560 -28.22 -22.07 -0.11
CA GLN A 560 -28.10 -22.19 1.36
C GLN A 560 -26.74 -21.67 1.82
N GLY A 561 -26.72 -21.01 2.99
CA GLY A 561 -25.69 -20.10 3.51
C GLY A 561 -24.23 -20.59 3.67
N PHE A 562 -23.84 -21.68 3.02
CA PHE A 562 -22.48 -22.23 3.02
C PHE A 562 -21.84 -22.39 1.62
N ASN A 563 -22.57 -22.14 0.52
CA ASN A 563 -22.04 -22.33 -0.85
C ASN A 563 -21.79 -21.04 -1.63
N GLN A 564 -22.40 -19.93 -1.22
CA GLN A 564 -21.99 -18.61 -1.67
C GLN A 564 -20.65 -18.24 -1.03
N ARG A 565 -19.77 -17.57 -1.78
CA ARG A 565 -18.48 -17.15 -1.27
C ARG A 565 -18.58 -15.76 -0.63
N PRO A 566 -18.09 -15.55 0.61
CA PRO A 566 -18.14 -14.25 1.23
C PRO A 566 -16.99 -13.40 0.73
N ILE A 567 -17.30 -12.17 0.31
CA ILE A 567 -16.30 -11.14 0.07
C ILE A 567 -16.18 -10.31 1.33
N TYR A 568 -14.97 -10.19 1.84
CA TYR A 568 -14.63 -9.51 3.07
C TYR A 568 -14.01 -8.15 2.78
N THR A 569 -14.25 -7.20 3.66
CA THR A 569 -13.59 -5.90 3.63
C THR A 569 -12.99 -5.60 4.99
N SER A 570 -11.77 -5.07 4.99
CA SER A 570 -11.12 -4.61 6.21
C SER A 570 -10.36 -3.30 5.97
N PRO A 571 -10.49 -2.30 6.86
CA PRO A 571 -9.72 -1.06 6.76
C PRO A 571 -8.22 -1.24 7.03
N GLY A 572 -7.79 -2.40 7.54
CA GLY A 572 -6.40 -2.64 7.91
C GLY A 572 -5.96 -1.95 9.18
N THR A 573 -4.66 -2.06 9.47
CA THR A 573 -4.01 -1.40 10.59
C THR A 573 -3.03 -0.35 10.09
N VAL A 574 -3.18 0.88 10.55
CA VAL A 574 -2.23 1.96 10.25
C VAL A 574 -0.95 1.74 11.05
N LEU A 575 0.20 1.80 10.38
CA LEU A 575 1.54 1.81 10.96
C LEU A 575 2.28 3.05 10.47
N TYR A 576 3.15 3.61 11.31
CA TYR A 576 4.01 4.72 10.89
C TYR A 576 5.38 4.16 10.49
N LYS A 577 5.66 4.19 9.21
CA LYS A 577 6.94 3.74 8.65
C LYS A 577 7.92 4.93 8.63
N PRO A 578 9.12 4.81 9.21
CA PRO A 578 10.15 5.82 9.04
C PRO A 578 10.70 5.71 7.61
N THR A 579 10.49 6.74 6.79
CA THR A 579 11.06 6.86 5.44
C THR A 579 12.24 7.81 5.48
N LYS A 580 13.33 7.42 4.80
CA LYS A 580 14.56 8.20 4.73
C LYS A 580 15.03 8.36 3.29
N SER A 581 15.61 9.52 2.98
CA SER A 581 16.27 9.72 1.69
C SER A 581 17.63 9.01 1.66
N LEU A 582 18.09 8.63 0.46
CA LEU A 582 19.43 8.09 0.26
C LEU A 582 20.50 9.09 0.74
N ALA A 583 20.33 10.37 0.40
CA ALA A 583 21.21 11.45 0.83
C ALA A 583 21.25 11.57 2.36
N GLY A 584 20.08 11.56 3.02
CA GLY A 584 19.98 11.60 4.48
C GLY A 584 20.67 10.40 5.13
N THR A 585 20.54 9.20 4.55
CA THR A 585 21.19 7.99 5.03
C THR A 585 22.72 8.11 5.00
N ILE A 586 23.28 8.62 3.89
CA ILE A 586 24.72 8.82 3.73
C ILE A 586 25.22 9.87 4.72
N ILE A 587 24.58 11.03 4.78
CA ILE A 587 25.00 12.16 5.63
C ILE A 587 24.98 11.76 7.10
N VAL A 588 23.87 11.21 7.60
CA VAL A 588 23.73 10.85 9.02
C VAL A 588 24.69 9.72 9.39
N SER A 589 24.87 8.71 8.52
CA SER A 589 25.82 7.62 8.78
C SER A 589 27.27 8.10 8.79
N LEU A 590 27.65 9.05 7.91
CA LEU A 590 28.98 9.66 7.92
C LEU A 590 29.21 10.51 9.17
N LEU A 591 28.21 11.28 9.62
CA LEU A 591 28.31 12.07 10.84
C LEU A 591 28.48 11.18 12.07
N ILE A 592 27.66 10.14 12.21
CA ILE A 592 27.79 9.13 13.27
C ILE A 592 29.17 8.48 13.19
N GLY A 593 29.59 8.03 12.01
CA GLY A 593 30.91 7.40 11.81
C GLY A 593 32.07 8.32 12.21
N MET A 594 32.05 9.57 11.78
CA MET A 594 33.05 10.58 12.13
C MET A 594 33.06 10.85 13.63
N GLN A 595 31.89 10.89 14.27
CA GLN A 595 31.77 11.06 15.71
C GLN A 595 32.34 9.86 16.48
N LEU A 596 32.03 8.64 16.05
CA LEU A 596 32.54 7.40 16.65
C LEU A 596 34.07 7.32 16.56
N VAL A 597 34.63 7.61 15.39
CA VAL A 597 36.08 7.63 15.17
C VAL A 597 36.73 8.74 16.00
N GLY A 598 36.15 9.94 16.05
CA GLY A 598 36.64 11.07 16.84
C GLY A 598 36.66 10.78 18.34
N LEU A 599 35.57 10.24 18.90
CA LEU A 599 35.51 9.85 20.31
C LEU A 599 36.45 8.70 20.63
N GLY A 600 36.53 7.68 19.77
CA GLY A 600 37.45 6.56 19.92
C GLY A 600 38.90 7.02 19.93
N TRP A 601 39.27 7.90 19.00
CA TRP A 601 40.60 8.51 18.94
C TRP A 601 40.91 9.34 20.19
N LEU A 602 39.97 10.15 20.67
CA LEU A 602 40.13 10.93 21.91
C LEU A 602 40.33 10.03 23.14
N VAL A 603 39.61 8.91 23.23
CA VAL A 603 39.83 7.95 24.32
C VAL A 603 41.22 7.34 24.24
N VAL A 604 41.65 6.85 23.06
CA VAL A 604 43.02 6.34 22.88
C VAL A 604 44.06 7.39 23.24
N TYR A 605 43.81 8.65 22.86
CA TYR A 605 44.66 9.79 23.19
C TYR A 605 44.73 10.04 24.71
N ILE A 606 43.61 10.00 25.43
CA ILE A 606 43.55 10.17 26.88
C ILE A 606 44.31 9.04 27.61
N TYR A 607 44.28 7.81 27.10
CA TYR A 607 44.99 6.66 27.68
C TYR A 607 46.45 6.53 27.21
N SER A 608 46.96 7.47 26.42
CA SER A 608 48.35 7.43 25.97
C SER A 608 49.36 7.80 27.06
N VAL A 609 48.97 8.69 27.99
CA VAL A 609 49.81 9.23 29.08
C VAL A 609 48.96 9.35 30.36
N PRO A 610 49.49 9.07 31.56
CA PRO A 610 48.73 9.28 32.79
C PRO A 610 48.54 10.78 33.10
N THR A 611 47.43 11.11 33.76
CA THR A 611 47.03 12.51 34.02
C THR A 611 47.14 12.86 35.50
N TRP A 612 47.57 14.09 35.80
CA TRP A 612 47.73 14.60 37.17
C TRP A 612 46.41 15.14 37.75
N THR A 613 45.55 15.74 36.92
CA THR A 613 44.20 16.19 37.31
C THR A 613 43.11 15.52 36.46
N ARG A 614 41.86 15.56 36.93
CA ARG A 614 40.68 15.05 36.20
C ARG A 614 40.28 15.98 35.07
N SER A 615 40.29 17.28 35.32
CA SER A 615 40.01 18.33 34.33
C SER A 615 40.77 19.60 34.72
N LEU A 616 40.92 20.53 33.78
CA LEU A 616 41.39 21.89 34.06
C LEU A 616 40.28 22.69 34.76
N ASP A 617 39.94 22.29 35.99
CA ASP A 617 38.96 22.97 36.83
C ASP A 617 39.58 24.15 37.58
N ALA A 618 38.76 24.91 38.32
CA ALA A 618 39.21 26.09 39.06
C ALA A 618 40.36 25.77 40.04
N LEU A 619 40.40 24.56 40.62
CA LEU A 619 41.47 24.14 41.52
C LEU A 619 42.76 23.85 40.75
N ALA A 620 42.67 23.16 39.61
CA ALA A 620 43.82 22.93 38.73
C ALA A 620 44.37 24.26 38.20
N VAL A 621 43.52 25.20 37.80
CA VAL A 621 43.91 26.55 37.35
C VAL A 621 44.51 27.36 38.49
N ALA A 622 43.97 27.28 39.71
CA ALA A 622 44.56 27.93 40.89
C ALA A 622 45.95 27.38 41.23
N ARG A 623 46.15 26.06 41.11
CA ARG A 623 47.47 25.42 41.25
C ARG A 623 48.44 25.91 40.17
N ILE A 624 47.98 25.96 38.92
CA ILE A 624 48.77 26.51 37.80
C ILE A 624 49.14 27.97 38.09
N GLY A 625 48.18 28.79 38.56
CA GLY A 625 48.40 30.20 38.89
C GLY A 625 49.36 30.44 40.05
N GLY A 626 49.43 29.51 41.01
CA GLY A 626 50.42 29.55 42.10
C GLY A 626 51.87 29.28 41.65
N GLU A 627 52.04 28.63 40.50
CA GLU A 627 53.35 28.33 39.89
C GLU A 627 53.79 29.39 38.86
N VAL A 628 52.98 30.43 38.61
CA VAL A 628 53.33 31.50 37.67
C VAL A 628 54.21 32.54 38.39
N PRO A 629 55.31 33.03 37.77
CA PRO A 629 56.14 34.09 38.34
C PRO A 629 55.35 35.35 38.73
N GLU A 630 55.70 35.96 39.87
CA GLU A 630 55.06 37.18 40.37
C GLU A 630 55.08 38.31 39.32
N GLY A 631 53.91 38.90 39.04
CA GLY A 631 53.75 40.02 38.09
C GLY A 631 53.35 39.64 36.65
N GLU A 632 53.31 38.34 36.31
CA GLU A 632 52.86 37.87 34.99
C GLU A 632 51.34 37.60 34.92
N LEU A 633 50.66 37.42 36.06
CA LEU A 633 49.21 37.34 36.15
C LEU A 633 48.58 38.74 36.23
N PRO A 634 47.51 39.02 35.46
CA PRO A 634 46.83 40.32 35.53
C PRO A 634 46.15 40.52 36.90
N PRO A 635 46.07 41.77 37.40
CA PRO A 635 45.31 42.08 38.61
C PRO A 635 43.80 41.85 38.38
N LEU A 636 43.04 41.69 39.47
CA LEU A 636 41.57 41.53 39.43
C LEU A 636 40.93 42.74 38.72
N GLY A 637 40.43 42.55 37.51
CA GLY A 637 39.88 43.61 36.67
C GLY A 637 39.70 43.20 35.20
N PRO A 638 39.25 44.11 34.32
CA PRO A 638 39.13 43.82 32.89
C PRO A 638 40.52 43.61 32.27
N VAL A 639 40.72 42.46 31.62
CA VAL A 639 41.99 42.08 30.97
C VAL A 639 42.30 43.05 29.83
N THR A 640 43.49 43.67 29.87
CA THR A 640 43.96 44.58 28.81
C THR A 640 44.71 43.83 27.70
N LYS A 641 44.92 44.49 26.54
CA LYS A 641 45.74 43.93 25.45
C LYS A 641 47.20 43.69 25.85
N GLU A 642 47.69 44.39 26.87
CA GLU A 642 49.06 44.21 27.37
C GLU A 642 49.17 42.95 28.23
N ASP A 643 48.16 42.69 29.06
CA ASP A 643 48.03 41.46 29.85
C ASP A 643 47.96 40.22 28.95
N GLU A 644 47.20 40.29 27.84
CA GLU A 644 47.15 39.21 26.85
C GLU A 644 48.52 38.95 26.18
N ARG A 645 49.37 39.98 26.02
CA ARG A 645 50.73 39.81 25.47
C ARG A 645 51.68 39.19 26.49
N ARG A 646 51.53 39.51 27.79
CA ARG A 646 52.29 38.90 28.89
C ARG A 646 52.00 37.40 29.00
N LEU A 647 50.72 37.02 29.05
CA LEU A 647 50.27 35.62 29.10
C LEU A 647 50.64 34.78 27.87
N LYS A 648 51.00 35.40 26.74
CA LYS A 648 51.53 34.68 25.56
C LYS A 648 53.01 34.33 25.67
N ARG A 649 53.77 35.01 26.53
CA ARG A 649 55.21 34.76 26.71
C ARG A 649 55.47 33.63 27.70
N VAL A 650 54.52 33.34 28.58
CA VAL A 650 54.62 32.26 29.57
C VAL A 650 54.27 30.91 28.92
N ASP A 651 55.15 29.92 29.12
CA ASP A 651 54.93 28.54 28.69
C ASP A 651 53.84 27.88 29.57
N GLY A 652 52.74 27.49 28.95
CA GLY A 652 51.59 26.85 29.58
C GLY A 652 51.67 25.32 29.63
N LEU A 653 52.80 24.71 29.26
CA LEU A 653 52.97 23.25 29.35
C LEU A 653 53.37 22.80 30.75
N ILE A 654 52.76 21.72 31.22
CA ILE A 654 53.08 21.07 32.50
C ILE A 654 54.08 19.94 32.22
N GLY A 655 55.29 20.05 32.76
CA GLY A 655 56.36 19.08 32.56
C GLY A 655 57.00 18.65 33.87
N VAL A 656 57.87 17.65 33.80
CA VAL A 656 58.67 17.22 34.96
C VAL A 656 59.77 18.25 35.19
N LYS A 657 60.00 18.63 36.45
CA LYS A 657 61.13 19.46 36.86
C LYS A 657 62.41 18.68 36.62
N ASP A 658 63.32 19.20 35.78
CA ASP A 658 64.62 18.55 35.60
C ASP A 658 65.35 18.59 36.95
N ALA A 659 65.63 17.41 37.54
CA ALA A 659 66.57 17.32 38.65
C ALA A 659 67.93 17.76 38.08
N GLY A 660 68.39 18.94 38.48
CA GLY A 660 69.66 19.48 38.04
C GLY A 660 70.78 18.47 38.28
N VAL A 661 71.46 18.08 37.20
CA VAL A 661 72.83 17.58 37.31
C VAL A 661 73.62 18.70 37.98
N LEU A 662 74.16 18.45 39.18
CA LEU A 662 75.06 19.38 39.87
C LEU A 662 76.12 19.86 38.87
N SER A 663 76.08 21.13 38.51
CA SER A 663 77.25 21.86 38.04
C SER A 663 78.11 22.13 39.28
N GLU A 664 79.16 21.33 39.50
CA GLU A 664 80.25 21.72 40.37
C GLU A 664 80.96 22.93 39.73
N ASP A 665 80.77 24.09 40.37
CA ASP A 665 81.61 25.26 40.18
C ASP A 665 83.02 24.93 40.70
N LEU A 666 83.93 24.59 39.78
CA LEU A 666 85.37 24.55 40.05
C LEU A 666 85.95 25.92 39.72
N GLU A 667 86.04 26.78 40.73
CA GLU A 667 86.97 27.91 40.75
C GLU A 667 88.40 27.35 40.62
N LEU A 668 89.05 27.60 39.47
CA LEU A 668 90.48 27.40 39.32
C LEU A 668 91.19 28.74 39.54
N THR A 669 91.86 28.84 40.68
CA THR A 669 92.94 29.82 40.91
C THR A 669 94.22 29.31 40.25
N ASP A 670 94.82 30.15 39.40
CA ASP A 670 96.15 29.96 38.83
C ASP A 670 97.24 30.09 39.91
N VAL A 671 98.02 29.03 40.16
CA VAL A 671 99.45 29.12 40.54
C VAL A 671 100.20 27.87 40.04
N GLU A 672 101.14 28.14 39.13
CA GLU A 672 102.44 27.48 38.84
C GLU A 672 102.64 25.96 39.04
N GLY A 673 102.99 25.30 37.93
CA GLY A 673 104.39 24.92 37.70
C GLY A 673 104.93 23.59 38.27
N ALA A 674 105.30 22.72 37.33
CA ALA A 674 106.36 21.70 37.39
C ALA A 674 106.03 20.26 37.86
N GLY A 675 106.09 19.33 36.90
CA GLY A 675 107.18 18.35 36.88
C GLY A 675 107.00 16.99 37.56
N ALA A 676 106.56 16.01 36.77
CA ALA A 676 107.14 14.66 36.61
C ALA A 676 107.06 13.57 37.72
N ARG A 677 106.88 12.33 37.20
CA ARG A 677 107.22 10.97 37.69
C ARG A 677 106.24 10.18 38.58
N ALA A 678 105.59 9.21 37.91
CA ALA A 678 105.75 7.75 38.07
C ALA A 678 105.79 7.08 39.47
N GLY A 679 104.91 6.09 39.66
CA GLY A 679 104.99 5.00 40.66
C GLY A 679 103.59 4.51 41.06
N ARG A 680 103.01 3.48 40.42
CA ARG A 680 103.14 2.03 40.66
C ARG A 680 102.54 1.55 42.00
N GLY A 681 101.34 0.96 41.89
CA GLY A 681 100.96 -0.29 42.54
C GLY A 681 100.37 -0.24 43.95
N SER A 682 99.10 -0.66 44.08
CA SER A 682 98.74 -1.79 44.94
C SER A 682 97.29 -2.20 44.68
N GLU A 683 97.12 -3.48 44.35
CA GLU A 683 95.84 -4.18 44.36
C GLU A 683 95.27 -4.23 45.79
N THR A 684 93.96 -4.08 45.93
CA THR A 684 93.17 -4.93 46.82
C THR A 684 91.72 -4.93 46.37
N SER A 685 91.32 -6.08 45.84
CA SER A 685 89.96 -6.50 45.59
C SER A 685 89.13 -6.55 46.88
N VAL A 686 88.00 -5.87 46.90
CA VAL A 686 86.87 -6.17 47.80
C VAL A 686 85.62 -6.25 46.95
N ALA A 687 85.08 -7.46 46.80
CA ALA A 687 83.72 -7.68 46.33
C ALA A 687 82.77 -7.25 47.44
N LEU A 688 81.86 -6.32 47.14
CA LEU A 688 80.67 -6.08 47.95
C LEU A 688 79.43 -6.05 47.06
N ILE A 689 78.57 -7.01 47.33
CA ILE A 689 77.17 -7.10 46.92
C ILE A 689 76.50 -5.78 47.29
N GLY A 690 76.14 -4.98 46.29
CA GLY A 690 75.38 -3.74 46.44
C GLY A 690 74.04 -3.86 45.76
N LYS A 691 73.00 -4.17 46.53
CA LYS A 691 71.61 -3.79 46.23
C LYS A 691 71.60 -2.27 46.02
N GLU A 692 71.52 -1.81 44.78
CA GLU A 692 71.08 -0.43 44.52
C GLU A 692 69.56 -0.39 44.65
N THR A 693 69.13 0.02 45.83
CA THR A 693 67.89 0.74 46.03
C THR A 693 67.89 1.96 45.11
N LEU A 694 67.20 1.87 43.96
CA LEU A 694 66.87 3.06 43.18
C LEU A 694 65.94 3.89 44.06
N GLY A 695 66.45 5.03 44.53
CA GLY A 695 65.70 5.98 45.33
C GLY A 695 64.40 6.37 44.63
N GLU A 696 63.37 6.54 45.44
CA GLU A 696 62.09 7.13 45.07
C GLU A 696 62.37 8.54 44.53
N VAL A 697 62.51 8.68 43.21
CA VAL A 697 62.65 9.99 42.57
C VAL A 697 61.31 10.68 42.72
N GLU A 698 61.24 11.65 43.62
CA GLU A 698 60.06 12.50 43.79
C GLU A 698 59.88 13.33 42.51
N VAL A 699 59.01 12.87 41.64
CA VAL A 699 58.72 13.52 40.36
C VAL A 699 57.81 14.72 40.61
N GLU A 700 58.41 15.91 40.67
CA GLU A 700 57.67 17.18 40.79
C GLU A 700 57.20 17.66 39.41
N LEU A 701 55.90 17.95 39.27
CA LEU A 701 55.31 18.51 38.05
C LEU A 701 55.20 20.03 38.18
N VAL A 702 55.84 20.78 37.27
CA VAL A 702 55.90 22.24 37.30
C VAL A 702 55.44 22.86 35.98
N LEU A 703 54.90 24.08 36.04
CA LEU A 703 54.57 24.88 34.86
C LEU A 703 55.85 25.28 34.13
N GLY A 704 55.90 25.08 32.81
CA GLY A 704 57.10 25.32 32.00
C GLY A 704 58.22 24.28 32.16
N GLY A 705 58.02 23.22 32.97
CA GLY A 705 59.02 22.16 33.18
C GLY A 705 59.44 21.50 31.86
N ARG A 706 60.75 21.22 31.70
CA ARG A 706 61.34 20.75 30.43
C ARG A 706 61.24 19.22 30.25
N GLY A 707 61.09 18.47 31.34
CA GLY A 707 60.98 17.02 31.32
C GLY A 707 59.65 16.52 30.74
N VAL A 708 59.71 15.40 30.01
CA VAL A 708 58.57 14.81 29.29
C VAL A 708 57.79 13.84 30.18
N VAL A 709 56.46 13.98 30.22
CA VAL A 709 55.59 13.03 30.93
C VAL A 709 55.41 11.78 30.07
N THR A 710 55.93 10.63 30.51
CA THR A 710 55.84 9.34 29.80
C THR A 710 55.17 8.26 30.65
N ARG A 711 54.74 7.15 30.01
CA ARG A 711 54.16 5.99 30.70
C ARG A 711 55.06 5.34 31.76
N ARG A 712 56.36 5.61 31.75
CA ARG A 712 57.34 5.04 32.70
C ARG A 712 57.38 5.76 34.06
N LEU A 713 56.67 6.88 34.21
CA LEU A 713 56.61 7.68 35.44
C LEU A 713 55.49 7.24 36.41
N LEU A 714 54.95 6.03 36.21
CA LEU A 714 53.79 5.49 36.93
C LEU A 714 54.23 4.43 37.94
#